data_AF-A0A2E5EGL1-F1
#
_entry.id   AF-A0A2E5EGL1-F1
#
_cell.length_a   1.000
_cell.length_b   1.000
_cell.length_c   1.000
_cell.angle_alpha   90.00
_cell.angle_beta   90.00
_cell.angle_gamma   90.00
#
_symmetry.space_group_name_H-M   'P 1'
#
loop_
_entity.id
_entity.type
_entity.pdbx_description
1 polymer ?
#
loop_
_entity_poly.entity_id
_entity_poly.type
_entity_poly.pdbx_seq_one_letter_code
_entity_poly.pdbx_strand_id
1 'polypeptide(L)'
;MKQHPTQLLLCLFFLATAFTAGAVDRPNILWITSEDNSISWVGCYGSKNANTPNIDQLAREGFRYTHCFDNAAVCAPTRSTWITGYYAISIGTQPMRSRYAIPHDRIPYYPDQLKKAGYFVGNGGKTDYNIGNRPDKDTWVGGGSYEQRAPGQPFFTIKNFGDSHESRAFPKNTPIKTDPAKMTLHAYHPDLPEVRQTYARYADAVGNMDRKVGEVIAKLKADGLYDDTIIIYCSDHGGVIARSKRFVYSSGTHCPLIVRIPEKWNEWWPAEKPGMTVDRIVSFVDMPKTWLSLAGAEVPKGYQGRIFLGPDTEPAPNYHLSFRERADEACDNVRALRDERFLYIKNYMPWAPNGQQLRYMYNMTATRAWHKHHQEGKTDAITGRFFRPRVSEEFYDTVNDFDNVHNLIGTRQHEKKVTELKSALRKRQLELFDSGLLPEAMRVRRAEENNVTIYDMVRDPKLYPLEQYLDIANLALARDSKNLSTFVEALSSSDEGMRYWGICGLFLLELKSKPALATIKAALKDEAGEVIMMAAWLMDKLGDRTAADAALESLKGHKRSDQRLYECLLRWMGRKVFVPGAPKQRQRNNRRKAGPVTGLIKEWQIIGPFKDKKHGRVEDFGPAFAKDAKWQPITKGFEPNRIDIQANIGEHDDCSAFVRTTIISPSNQNLSIRLGADDIVSGLLNGEIVKDNRIDLRKGENALILKVIDHKKGWRFTCALTKGGKAAEGLSFNATGD
;
A
#
# COMPACT_ATOMS: atom_id res chain seq x y z
N MET A 1 5.52 -36.98 77.25
CA MET A 1 5.17 -36.24 76.02
C MET A 1 6.22 -36.52 74.95
N LYS A 2 5.92 -37.43 74.01
CA LYS A 2 6.71 -37.66 72.80
C LYS A 2 5.69 -37.75 71.66
N GLN A 3 5.62 -36.74 70.80
CA GLN A 3 4.84 -36.76 69.57
C GLN A 3 5.82 -36.79 68.39
N HIS A 4 5.56 -37.73 67.48
CA HIS A 4 6.40 -38.08 66.34
C HIS A 4 6.24 -37.06 65.18
N PRO A 5 7.33 -36.59 64.56
CA PRO A 5 7.29 -35.60 63.47
C PRO A 5 7.24 -36.26 62.08
N THR A 6 6.58 -37.40 61.92
CA THR A 6 6.60 -38.17 60.66
C THR A 6 5.37 -38.00 59.78
N GLN A 7 4.30 -37.35 60.25
CA GLN A 7 3.08 -37.14 59.44
C GLN A 7 3.04 -35.81 58.67
N LEU A 8 3.90 -34.84 58.99
CA LEU A 8 3.88 -33.52 58.33
C LEU A 8 4.67 -33.48 57.00
N LEU A 9 5.60 -34.41 56.78
CA LEU A 9 6.41 -34.45 55.55
C LEU A 9 5.71 -35.15 54.37
N LEU A 10 4.71 -36.02 54.62
CA LEU A 10 3.96 -36.67 53.53
C LEU A 10 2.88 -35.76 52.92
N CYS A 11 2.35 -34.78 53.65
CA CYS A 11 1.41 -33.79 53.09
C CYS A 11 2.10 -32.70 52.26
N LEU A 12 3.40 -32.44 52.47
CA LEU A 12 4.17 -31.48 51.68
C LEU A 12 4.73 -32.06 50.37
N PHE A 13 4.80 -33.39 50.24
CA PHE A 13 5.19 -34.03 48.98
C PHE A 13 4.02 -34.24 48.00
N PHE A 14 2.77 -34.18 48.47
CA PHE A 14 1.57 -34.25 47.62
C PHE A 14 1.04 -32.89 47.15
N LEU A 15 1.57 -31.76 47.66
CA LEU A 15 1.23 -30.42 47.17
C LEU A 15 2.21 -29.86 46.12
N ALA A 16 3.29 -30.58 45.80
CA ALA A 16 4.28 -30.14 44.80
C ALA A 16 4.04 -30.72 43.38
N THR A 17 3.00 -31.55 43.18
CA THR A 17 2.72 -32.22 41.89
C THR A 17 1.47 -31.70 41.17
N ALA A 18 0.90 -30.58 41.59
CA ALA A 18 -0.28 -30.00 40.94
C ALA A 18 -0.09 -28.50 40.71
N PHE A 19 0.72 -28.13 39.71
CA PHE A 19 0.54 -26.94 38.86
C PHE A 19 1.63 -26.87 37.77
N THR A 20 1.98 -27.98 37.11
CA THR A 20 2.25 -27.87 35.68
C THR A 20 0.90 -27.75 35.00
N ALA A 21 0.34 -26.54 35.00
CA ALA A 21 -0.66 -26.20 33.99
C ALA A 21 0.04 -26.52 32.67
N GLY A 22 -0.29 -27.65 32.05
CA GLY A 22 0.23 -28.04 30.75
C GLY A 22 -0.01 -26.84 29.86
N ALA A 23 1.08 -26.16 29.46
CA ALA A 23 0.96 -25.04 28.56
C ALA A 23 0.20 -25.59 27.35
N VAL A 24 -1.01 -25.09 27.11
CA VAL A 24 -1.83 -25.55 25.99
C VAL A 24 -0.93 -25.42 24.76
N ASP A 25 -0.62 -26.55 24.14
CA ASP A 25 0.32 -26.64 23.05
C ASP A 25 -0.28 -25.90 21.86
N ARG A 26 0.37 -24.82 21.44
CA ARG A 26 -0.15 -23.86 20.47
C ARG A 26 0.89 -23.64 19.38
N PRO A 27 0.47 -23.60 18.10
CA PRO A 27 1.41 -23.46 16.99
C PRO A 27 2.08 -22.09 17.03
N ASN A 28 3.32 -22.03 16.55
CA ASN A 28 3.83 -20.78 16.03
C ASN A 28 3.20 -20.50 14.66
N ILE A 29 3.07 -19.24 14.29
CA ILE A 29 2.52 -18.82 13.00
C ILE A 29 3.51 -17.85 12.32
N LEU A 30 4.03 -18.26 11.17
CA LEU A 30 4.83 -17.43 10.29
C LEU A 30 4.04 -17.09 9.03
N TRP A 31 3.68 -15.82 8.89
CA TRP A 31 3.00 -15.31 7.71
C TRP A 31 3.98 -14.59 6.78
N ILE A 32 4.29 -15.22 5.65
CA ILE A 32 5.14 -14.69 4.61
C ILE A 32 4.27 -14.01 3.54
N THR A 33 4.54 -12.74 3.29
CA THR A 33 3.80 -11.94 2.31
C THR A 33 4.74 -11.46 1.21
N SER A 34 4.43 -11.79 -0.04
CA SER A 34 5.03 -11.14 -1.22
C SER A 34 4.22 -9.91 -1.61
N GLU A 35 4.87 -8.78 -1.84
CA GLU A 35 4.17 -7.56 -2.27
C GLU A 35 3.77 -7.67 -3.74
N ASP A 36 2.52 -7.34 -4.06
CA ASP A 36 1.99 -7.19 -5.43
C ASP A 36 2.13 -8.43 -6.36
N ASN A 37 1.73 -9.63 -5.94
CA ASN A 37 1.99 -10.88 -6.67
C ASN A 37 0.70 -11.70 -6.95
N SER A 38 0.42 -11.96 -8.23
CA SER A 38 -0.74 -12.76 -8.69
C SER A 38 -0.35 -14.23 -8.84
N ILE A 39 -1.33 -15.15 -8.78
CA ILE A 39 -1.10 -16.58 -9.06
C ILE A 39 -0.42 -16.83 -10.42
N SER A 40 -0.61 -15.94 -11.40
CA SER A 40 0.01 -16.03 -12.73
C SER A 40 1.54 -15.95 -12.73
N TRP A 41 2.14 -15.60 -11.58
CA TRP A 41 3.59 -15.46 -11.39
C TRP A 41 4.18 -16.47 -10.41
N VAL A 42 3.38 -17.43 -9.90
CA VAL A 42 3.85 -18.48 -8.98
C VAL A 42 3.85 -19.84 -9.68
N GLY A 43 4.97 -20.56 -9.61
CA GLY A 43 5.24 -21.82 -10.31
C GLY A 43 4.19 -22.89 -10.04
N CYS A 44 3.90 -23.16 -8.77
CA CYS A 44 2.88 -24.12 -8.37
C CYS A 44 1.45 -23.70 -8.76
N TYR A 45 1.22 -22.50 -9.29
CA TYR A 45 -0.07 -22.09 -9.88
C TYR A 45 -0.05 -22.11 -11.43
N GLY A 46 1.02 -22.62 -12.04
CA GLY A 46 1.15 -22.72 -13.49
C GLY A 46 1.74 -21.48 -14.15
N SER A 47 2.53 -20.68 -13.43
CA SER A 47 3.26 -19.53 -13.99
C SER A 47 4.02 -19.90 -15.26
N LYS A 48 3.83 -19.09 -16.30
CA LYS A 48 4.55 -19.22 -17.59
C LYS A 48 5.81 -18.37 -17.67
N ASN A 49 5.98 -17.41 -16.75
CA ASN A 49 7.01 -16.37 -16.86
C ASN A 49 8.04 -16.43 -15.73
N ALA A 50 7.64 -16.77 -14.50
CA ALA A 50 8.53 -16.81 -13.34
C ALA A 50 8.66 -18.21 -12.76
N ASN A 51 9.84 -18.50 -12.19
CA ASN A 51 10.17 -19.74 -11.50
C ASN A 51 10.28 -19.48 -9.99
N THR A 52 9.58 -20.28 -9.17
CA THR A 52 9.47 -20.08 -7.71
C THR A 52 9.69 -21.39 -6.94
N PRO A 53 10.88 -22.03 -7.05
CA PRO A 53 11.10 -23.37 -6.52
C PRO A 53 10.92 -23.49 -5.00
N ASN A 54 11.17 -22.42 -4.23
CA ASN A 54 11.02 -22.46 -2.77
C ASN A 54 9.54 -22.42 -2.37
N ILE A 55 8.74 -21.60 -3.03
CA ILE A 55 7.28 -21.57 -2.86
C ILE A 55 6.67 -22.89 -3.35
N ASP A 56 7.18 -23.45 -4.45
CA ASP A 56 6.72 -24.73 -4.97
C ASP A 56 7.03 -25.89 -4.01
N GLN A 57 8.17 -25.84 -3.32
CA GLN A 57 8.49 -26.77 -2.26
C GLN A 57 7.54 -26.61 -1.06
N LEU A 58 7.25 -25.37 -0.64
CA LEU A 58 6.27 -25.11 0.42
C LEU A 58 4.89 -25.67 0.06
N ALA A 59 4.47 -25.59 -1.21
CA ALA A 59 3.22 -26.18 -1.68
C ALA A 59 3.23 -27.72 -1.63
N ARG A 60 4.35 -28.37 -1.94
CA ARG A 60 4.50 -29.83 -1.80
C ARG A 60 4.44 -30.31 -0.35
N GLU A 61 4.94 -29.50 0.58
CA GLU A 61 4.93 -29.78 2.02
C GLU A 61 3.65 -29.26 2.72
N GLY A 62 2.75 -28.58 2.01
CA GLY A 62 1.56 -27.95 2.56
C GLY A 62 0.34 -28.10 1.67
N PHE A 63 -0.57 -27.13 1.72
CA PHE A 63 -1.84 -27.14 1.01
C PHE A 63 -1.99 -25.88 0.16
N ARG A 64 -2.32 -26.05 -1.13
CA ARG A 64 -2.47 -24.95 -2.09
C ARG A 64 -3.94 -24.60 -2.28
N TYR A 65 -4.35 -23.40 -1.89
CA TYR A 65 -5.72 -22.93 -2.08
C TYR A 65 -5.91 -22.37 -3.49
N THR A 66 -6.84 -22.92 -4.25
CA THR A 66 -7.04 -22.54 -5.67
C THR A 66 -7.84 -21.26 -5.85
N HIS A 67 -8.61 -20.86 -4.83
CA HIS A 67 -9.56 -19.74 -4.89
C HIS A 67 -9.34 -18.71 -3.77
N CYS A 68 -8.14 -18.15 -3.68
CA CYS A 68 -7.84 -17.06 -2.75
C CYS A 68 -7.87 -15.68 -3.42
N PHE A 69 -8.64 -14.74 -2.87
CA PHE A 69 -8.89 -13.45 -3.48
C PHE A 69 -8.74 -12.26 -2.52
N ASP A 70 -8.09 -11.21 -3.03
CA ASP A 70 -8.02 -9.91 -2.41
C ASP A 70 -9.31 -9.09 -2.60
N ASN A 71 -9.73 -8.43 -1.53
CA ASN A 71 -10.92 -7.58 -1.50
C ASN A 71 -10.73 -6.20 -2.15
N ALA A 72 -9.51 -5.64 -2.30
CA ALA A 72 -9.36 -4.23 -2.73
C ALA A 72 -8.48 -3.97 -3.96
N ALA A 73 -7.74 -4.98 -4.41
CA ALA A 73 -6.70 -4.93 -5.44
C ALA A 73 -5.57 -3.91 -5.19
N VAL A 74 -5.38 -3.38 -3.97
CA VAL A 74 -4.33 -2.40 -3.67
C VAL A 74 -3.97 -2.34 -2.19
N CYS A 75 -2.66 -2.19 -1.92
CA CYS A 75 -2.04 -2.41 -0.61
C CYS A 75 -2.76 -1.81 0.61
N ALA A 76 -2.98 -0.50 0.68
CA ALA A 76 -3.45 0.11 1.93
C ALA A 76 -4.89 -0.32 2.33
N PRO A 77 -5.90 -0.25 1.45
CA PRO A 77 -7.23 -0.82 1.69
C PRO A 77 -7.23 -2.33 2.00
N THR A 78 -6.40 -3.11 1.30
CA THR A 78 -6.24 -4.54 1.59
C THR A 78 -5.71 -4.76 3.00
N ARG A 79 -4.68 -4.01 3.39
CA ARG A 79 -4.07 -4.13 4.72
C ARG A 79 -4.96 -3.59 5.83
N SER A 80 -5.85 -2.65 5.54
CA SER A 80 -6.96 -2.30 6.43
C SER A 80 -7.91 -3.48 6.66
N THR A 81 -8.20 -4.25 5.61
CA THR A 81 -9.01 -5.47 5.72
C THR A 81 -8.32 -6.52 6.57
N TRP A 82 -7.02 -6.75 6.34
CA TRP A 82 -6.22 -7.67 7.16
C TRP A 82 -6.06 -7.25 8.61
N ILE A 83 -5.79 -5.98 8.89
CA ILE A 83 -5.51 -5.58 10.29
C ILE A 83 -6.77 -5.57 11.16
N THR A 84 -7.95 -5.38 10.55
CA THR A 84 -9.22 -5.24 11.28
C THR A 84 -10.17 -6.43 11.16
N GLY A 85 -10.09 -7.27 10.13
CA GLY A 85 -11.12 -8.28 9.85
C GLY A 85 -12.43 -7.69 9.30
N TYR A 86 -12.46 -6.42 8.89
CA TYR A 86 -13.59 -5.75 8.25
C TYR A 86 -13.28 -5.45 6.79
N TYR A 87 -14.29 -5.47 5.93
CA TYR A 87 -14.15 -4.92 4.58
C TYR A 87 -13.88 -3.42 4.67
N ALA A 88 -12.87 -2.92 3.97
CA ALA A 88 -12.53 -1.48 4.01
C ALA A 88 -13.73 -0.58 3.62
N ILE A 89 -14.60 -1.04 2.70
CA ILE A 89 -15.85 -0.35 2.33
C ILE A 89 -16.87 -0.24 3.46
N SER A 90 -16.83 -1.10 4.48
CA SER A 90 -17.74 -1.09 5.63
C SER A 90 -17.31 -0.10 6.71
N ILE A 91 -16.02 0.26 6.72
CA ILE A 91 -15.38 1.12 7.74
C ILE A 91 -14.86 2.44 7.14
N GLY A 92 -15.09 2.67 5.84
CA GLY A 92 -14.73 3.91 5.14
C GLY A 92 -13.27 4.03 4.71
N THR A 93 -12.46 2.97 4.83
CA THR A 93 -10.98 3.04 4.61
C THR A 93 -10.54 2.51 3.24
N GLN A 94 -11.45 2.39 2.29
CA GLN A 94 -11.16 1.91 0.94
C GLN A 94 -10.44 2.93 0.02
N PRO A 95 -10.47 4.26 0.21
CA PRO A 95 -9.64 5.17 -0.58
C PRO A 95 -8.18 5.08 -0.16
N MET A 96 -7.29 4.81 -1.09
CA MET A 96 -5.87 4.54 -0.82
C MET A 96 -5.18 5.66 -0.04
N ARG A 97 -4.55 5.32 1.10
CA ARG A 97 -3.84 6.24 2.02
C ARG A 97 -4.69 7.41 2.55
N SER A 98 -5.99 7.18 2.76
CA SER A 98 -6.92 8.12 3.37
C SER A 98 -6.67 8.37 4.86
N ARG A 99 -6.30 7.32 5.62
CA ARG A 99 -6.08 7.40 7.08
C ARG A 99 -7.31 7.92 7.85
N TYR A 100 -8.51 7.59 7.38
CA TYR A 100 -9.73 7.98 8.11
C TYR A 100 -9.83 7.26 9.46
N ALA A 101 -10.45 7.95 10.42
CA ALA A 101 -10.68 7.43 11.76
C ALA A 101 -11.70 6.29 11.75
N ILE A 102 -11.47 5.30 12.60
CA ILE A 102 -12.43 4.24 12.93
C ILE A 102 -12.59 4.18 14.47
N PRO A 103 -13.70 3.64 14.98
CA PRO A 103 -13.87 3.43 16.42
C PRO A 103 -13.03 2.23 16.90
N HIS A 104 -11.77 2.48 17.28
CA HIS A 104 -10.80 1.44 17.69
C HIS A 104 -11.23 0.62 18.92
N ASP A 105 -12.14 1.15 19.74
CA ASP A 105 -12.79 0.47 20.86
C ASP A 105 -13.75 -0.63 20.41
N ARG A 106 -14.41 -0.44 19.26
CA ARG A 106 -15.34 -1.41 18.64
C ARG A 106 -14.69 -2.25 17.53
N ILE A 107 -13.61 -1.75 16.93
CA ILE A 107 -12.88 -2.38 15.83
C ILE A 107 -11.42 -2.59 16.24
N PRO A 108 -11.13 -3.61 17.07
CA PRO A 108 -9.76 -3.88 17.51
C PRO A 108 -8.94 -4.53 16.40
N TYR A 109 -7.64 -4.26 16.41
CA TYR A 109 -6.71 -4.95 15.51
C TYR A 109 -6.47 -6.38 16.01
N TYR A 110 -6.42 -7.36 15.09
CA TYR A 110 -6.24 -8.76 15.46
C TYR A 110 -4.95 -9.03 16.28
N PRO A 111 -3.79 -8.33 16.07
CA PRO A 111 -2.60 -8.59 16.87
C PRO A 111 -2.78 -8.19 18.34
N ASP A 112 -3.73 -7.31 18.66
CA ASP A 112 -4.06 -7.02 20.07
C ASP A 112 -4.70 -8.22 20.76
N GLN A 113 -5.54 -8.97 20.05
CA GLN A 113 -6.15 -10.18 20.60
C GLN A 113 -5.13 -11.32 20.71
N LEU A 114 -4.22 -11.44 19.73
CA LEU A 114 -3.10 -12.38 19.82
C LEU A 114 -2.19 -12.11 21.04
N LYS A 115 -1.88 -10.83 21.32
CA LYS A 115 -1.12 -10.44 22.52
C LYS A 115 -1.86 -10.83 23.80
N LYS A 116 -3.16 -10.60 23.87
CA LYS A 116 -3.97 -11.01 25.04
C LYS A 116 -3.96 -12.54 25.23
N ALA A 117 -3.92 -13.30 24.15
CA ALA A 117 -3.73 -14.75 24.19
C ALA A 117 -2.30 -15.17 24.56
N GLY A 118 -1.36 -14.24 24.74
CA GLY A 118 0.01 -14.52 25.15
C GLY A 118 1.01 -14.74 24.00
N TYR A 119 0.60 -14.51 22.75
CA TYR A 119 1.52 -14.60 21.60
C TYR A 119 2.48 -13.41 21.57
N PHE A 120 3.73 -13.69 21.19
CA PHE A 120 4.61 -12.67 20.65
C PHE A 120 4.11 -12.25 19.26
N VAL A 121 3.87 -10.96 19.02
CA VAL A 121 3.41 -10.48 17.71
C VAL A 121 4.43 -9.55 17.05
N GLY A 122 4.78 -9.85 15.80
CA GLY A 122 5.73 -9.04 15.03
C GLY A 122 5.29 -8.78 13.60
N ASN A 123 5.62 -7.61 13.07
CA ASN A 123 5.44 -7.28 11.66
C ASN A 123 6.74 -6.72 11.07
N GLY A 124 7.30 -7.44 10.09
CA GLY A 124 8.57 -7.10 9.45
C GLY A 124 8.34 -6.29 8.19
N GLY A 125 8.81 -5.05 8.17
CA GLY A 125 8.76 -4.18 6.99
C GLY A 125 7.50 -3.34 6.90
N LYS A 126 6.66 -3.58 5.90
CA LYS A 126 5.55 -2.70 5.51
C LYS A 126 4.33 -2.87 6.41
N THR A 127 3.73 -1.77 6.84
CA THR A 127 2.39 -1.73 7.47
C THR A 127 1.36 -1.24 6.47
N ASP A 128 1.54 -0.01 5.96
CA ASP A 128 0.65 0.68 5.02
C ASP A 128 -0.84 0.60 5.42
N TYR A 129 -1.14 0.60 6.73
CA TYR A 129 -2.52 0.53 7.21
C TYR A 129 -3.24 1.84 6.90
N ASN A 130 -4.42 1.71 6.31
CA ASN A 130 -5.19 2.86 5.80
C ASN A 130 -6.10 3.50 6.87
N ILE A 131 -5.67 3.48 8.13
CA ILE A 131 -6.50 3.81 9.30
C ILE A 131 -5.85 4.92 10.12
N GLY A 132 -6.65 5.89 10.54
CA GLY A 132 -6.25 7.02 11.38
C GLY A 132 -6.41 6.77 12.88
N ASN A 133 -6.07 7.78 13.68
CA ASN A 133 -6.25 7.82 15.15
C ASN A 133 -5.55 6.72 15.97
N ARG A 134 -4.68 5.94 15.33
CA ARG A 134 -3.82 4.97 16.00
C ARG A 134 -2.50 4.80 15.22
N PRO A 135 -1.34 4.92 15.88
CA PRO A 135 -0.06 4.58 15.25
C PRO A 135 0.04 3.09 14.88
N ASP A 136 0.45 2.80 13.64
CA ASP A 136 0.54 1.44 13.10
C ASP A 136 1.39 0.48 13.94
N LYS A 137 2.43 1.02 14.59
CA LYS A 137 3.40 0.25 15.38
C LYS A 137 2.85 -0.22 16.72
N ASP A 138 1.81 0.42 17.26
CA ASP A 138 1.40 0.22 18.66
C ASP A 138 0.80 -1.17 18.91
N THR A 139 0.35 -1.86 17.86
CA THR A 139 -0.14 -3.24 17.98
C THR A 139 1.01 -4.27 18.01
N TRP A 140 2.19 -3.93 17.47
CA TRP A 140 3.31 -4.86 17.30
C TRP A 140 4.33 -4.77 18.43
N VAL A 141 4.89 -5.92 18.84
CA VAL A 141 5.95 -5.98 19.85
C VAL A 141 7.34 -5.93 19.19
N GLY A 142 7.50 -6.58 18.03
CA GLY A 142 8.79 -6.63 17.32
C GLY A 142 8.71 -6.40 15.81
N GLY A 143 9.87 -6.20 15.18
CA GLY A 143 10.05 -5.93 13.74
C GLY A 143 9.93 -7.16 12.85
N GLY A 144 8.94 -8.02 13.10
CA GLY A 144 8.67 -9.26 12.35
C GLY A 144 9.62 -10.41 12.66
N SER A 145 10.51 -10.26 13.64
CA SER A 145 11.44 -11.30 14.08
C SER A 145 10.95 -11.93 15.37
N TYR A 146 10.92 -13.26 15.45
CA TYR A 146 10.43 -14.01 16.61
C TYR A 146 11.50 -14.19 17.70
N GLU A 147 12.72 -13.71 17.49
CA GLU A 147 13.85 -13.86 18.41
C GLU A 147 13.70 -13.04 19.70
N GLN A 148 12.80 -12.05 19.71
CA GLN A 148 12.48 -11.24 20.89
C GLN A 148 11.41 -11.86 21.79
N ARG A 149 10.89 -13.05 21.44
CA ARG A 149 9.90 -13.76 22.27
C ARG A 149 10.55 -14.35 23.52
N ALA A 150 9.77 -14.50 24.58
CA ALA A 150 10.24 -15.23 25.77
C ALA A 150 10.42 -16.73 25.46
N PRO A 151 11.31 -17.45 26.18
CA PRO A 151 11.44 -18.90 26.03
C PRO A 151 10.09 -19.62 26.16
N GLY A 152 9.77 -20.49 25.20
CA GLY A 152 8.49 -21.23 25.16
C GLY A 152 7.26 -20.40 24.77
N GLN A 153 7.39 -19.08 24.54
CA GLN A 153 6.28 -18.26 24.09
C GLN A 153 5.96 -18.53 22.61
N PRO A 154 4.69 -18.79 22.23
CA PRO A 154 4.31 -18.92 20.83
C PRO A 154 4.39 -17.56 20.12
N PHE A 155 4.70 -17.56 18.83
CA PHE A 155 4.78 -16.32 18.05
C PHE A 155 3.82 -16.28 16.86
N PHE A 156 3.39 -15.07 16.51
CA PHE A 156 2.78 -14.72 15.24
C PHE A 156 3.65 -13.64 14.61
N THR A 157 4.33 -13.95 13.51
CA THR A 157 5.18 -12.97 12.83
C THR A 157 4.87 -12.86 11.35
N ILE A 158 4.82 -11.64 10.85
CA ILE A 158 4.68 -11.35 9.42
C ILE A 158 6.05 -10.98 8.85
N LYS A 159 6.44 -11.59 7.73
CA LYS A 159 7.59 -11.20 6.92
C LYS A 159 7.10 -10.67 5.56
N ASN A 160 7.17 -9.36 5.37
CA ASN A 160 6.78 -8.73 4.09
C ASN A 160 8.00 -8.59 3.15
N PHE A 161 7.87 -9.05 1.92
CA PHE A 161 8.91 -8.95 0.87
C PHE A 161 8.54 -7.93 -0.21
N GLY A 162 9.21 -6.76 -0.18
CA GLY A 162 9.12 -5.71 -1.21
C GLY A 162 9.89 -5.98 -2.50
N ASP A 163 10.37 -7.21 -2.67
CA ASP A 163 11.19 -7.65 -3.80
C ASP A 163 10.37 -7.90 -5.07
N SER A 164 9.05 -8.11 -4.94
CA SER A 164 8.07 -8.19 -6.03
C SER A 164 7.15 -6.96 -6.12
N HIS A 165 7.41 -5.89 -5.37
CA HIS A 165 6.60 -4.67 -5.41
C HIS A 165 6.65 -3.99 -6.81
N GLU A 166 5.63 -3.23 -7.19
CA GLU A 166 5.48 -2.56 -8.50
C GLU A 166 6.70 -1.74 -8.94
N SER A 167 7.41 -1.14 -7.97
CA SER A 167 8.68 -0.43 -8.23
C SER A 167 9.81 -1.31 -8.75
N ARG A 168 9.65 -2.63 -8.75
CA ARG A 168 10.58 -3.61 -9.28
C ARG A 168 10.37 -3.82 -10.78
N ALA A 169 9.19 -3.52 -11.30
CA ALA A 169 8.88 -3.47 -12.73
C ALA A 169 9.24 -2.11 -13.39
N PHE A 170 9.67 -1.11 -12.62
CA PHE A 170 10.11 0.17 -13.16
C PHE A 170 11.48 0.07 -13.88
N PRO A 171 11.79 0.99 -14.81
CA PRO A 171 13.09 1.02 -15.47
C PRO A 171 14.23 1.18 -14.44
N LYS A 172 15.25 0.34 -14.57
CA LYS A 172 16.45 0.31 -13.72
C LYS A 172 17.67 -0.06 -14.55
N ASN A 173 18.84 0.39 -14.09
CA ASN A 173 20.12 0.09 -14.74
C ASN A 173 20.58 -1.36 -14.50
N THR A 174 19.92 -2.12 -13.62
CA THR A 174 20.21 -3.54 -13.43
C THR A 174 19.86 -4.33 -14.69
N PRO A 175 20.80 -5.12 -15.24
CA PRO A 175 20.55 -5.99 -16.39
C PRO A 175 19.38 -6.94 -16.12
N ILE A 176 18.56 -7.17 -17.14
CA ILE A 176 17.51 -8.18 -17.13
C ILE A 176 18.17 -9.51 -17.50
N LYS A 177 17.96 -10.55 -16.69
CA LYS A 177 18.49 -11.91 -16.91
C LYS A 177 17.53 -12.73 -17.76
N THR A 178 16.24 -12.59 -17.51
CA THR A 178 15.19 -13.26 -18.27
C THR A 178 15.10 -12.69 -19.69
N ASP A 179 15.00 -13.55 -20.71
CA ASP A 179 14.85 -13.14 -22.10
C ASP A 179 13.46 -12.53 -22.36
N PRO A 180 13.35 -11.22 -22.71
CA PRO A 180 12.07 -10.58 -23.00
C PRO A 180 11.28 -11.24 -24.14
N ALA A 181 11.95 -11.85 -25.12
CA ALA A 181 11.30 -12.49 -26.26
C ALA A 181 10.49 -13.73 -25.84
N LYS A 182 10.85 -14.37 -24.72
CA LYS A 182 10.19 -15.58 -24.21
C LYS A 182 9.00 -15.31 -23.28
N MET A 183 8.71 -14.04 -22.99
CA MET A 183 7.61 -13.68 -22.09
C MET A 183 6.24 -13.94 -22.75
N THR A 184 5.36 -14.59 -21.99
CA THR A 184 3.94 -14.71 -22.33
C THR A 184 3.21 -13.50 -21.75
N LEU A 185 2.72 -12.63 -22.64
CA LEU A 185 2.00 -11.42 -22.25
C LEU A 185 0.53 -11.74 -21.91
N HIS A 186 -0.06 -10.90 -21.06
CA HIS A 186 -1.52 -10.93 -20.89
C HIS A 186 -2.19 -10.47 -22.19
N ALA A 187 -3.33 -11.07 -22.53
CA ALA A 187 -4.07 -10.83 -23.77
C ALA A 187 -4.51 -9.37 -23.98
N TYR A 188 -4.56 -8.58 -22.89
CA TYR A 188 -4.91 -7.16 -22.93
C TYR A 188 -3.73 -6.22 -23.16
N HIS A 189 -2.50 -6.71 -23.20
CA HIS A 189 -1.34 -5.89 -23.53
C HIS A 189 -0.96 -6.02 -25.00
N PRO A 190 -0.67 -4.90 -25.69
CA PRO A 190 -0.07 -4.96 -27.00
C PRO A 190 1.34 -5.54 -26.90
N ASP A 191 1.74 -6.26 -27.95
CA ASP A 191 3.08 -6.82 -28.05
C ASP A 191 4.09 -5.73 -28.43
N LEU A 192 4.63 -5.06 -27.42
CA LEU A 192 5.62 -3.99 -27.56
C LEU A 192 6.93 -4.37 -26.85
N PRO A 193 8.10 -3.96 -27.36
CA PRO A 193 9.39 -4.23 -26.71
C PRO A 193 9.43 -3.80 -25.25
N GLU A 194 8.88 -2.64 -24.91
CA GLU A 194 8.85 -2.11 -23.54
C GLU A 194 7.95 -2.95 -22.61
N VAL A 195 6.88 -3.51 -23.16
CA VAL A 195 5.99 -4.43 -22.43
C VAL A 195 6.74 -5.72 -22.13
N ARG A 196 7.34 -6.36 -23.14
CA ARG A 196 8.14 -7.58 -22.98
C ARG A 196 9.29 -7.42 -21.99
N GLN A 197 10.04 -6.31 -22.09
CA GLN A 197 11.13 -6.00 -21.16
C GLN A 197 10.63 -5.83 -19.72
N THR A 198 9.46 -5.22 -19.53
CA THR A 198 8.87 -5.04 -18.20
C THR A 198 8.45 -6.39 -17.60
N TYR A 199 7.86 -7.29 -18.40
CA TYR A 199 7.54 -8.65 -17.95
C TYR A 199 8.79 -9.43 -17.52
N ALA A 200 9.84 -9.42 -18.34
CA ALA A 200 11.08 -10.12 -18.02
C ALA A 200 11.77 -9.56 -16.77
N ARG A 201 11.79 -8.23 -16.62
CA ARG A 201 12.29 -7.58 -15.40
C ARG A 201 11.50 -8.01 -14.16
N TYR A 202 10.19 -8.13 -14.30
CA TYR A 202 9.34 -8.55 -13.20
C TYR A 202 9.53 -10.05 -12.87
N ALA A 203 9.70 -10.91 -13.88
CA ALA A 203 10.05 -12.31 -13.66
C ALA A 203 11.34 -12.47 -12.83
N ASP A 204 12.38 -11.70 -13.13
CA ASP A 204 13.63 -11.67 -12.34
C ASP A 204 13.38 -11.24 -10.88
N ALA A 205 12.50 -10.25 -10.68
CA ALA A 205 12.14 -9.75 -9.36
C ALA A 205 11.40 -10.81 -8.53
N VAL A 206 10.48 -11.55 -9.15
CA VAL A 206 9.76 -12.68 -8.54
C VAL A 206 10.72 -13.80 -8.15
N GLY A 207 11.67 -14.17 -9.02
CA GLY A 207 12.70 -15.18 -8.69
C GLY A 207 13.57 -14.77 -7.50
N ASN A 208 13.94 -13.49 -7.39
CA ASN A 208 14.66 -12.98 -6.23
C ASN A 208 13.81 -12.95 -4.95
N MET A 209 12.51 -12.66 -5.05
CA MET A 209 11.57 -12.77 -3.94
C MET A 209 11.47 -14.21 -3.44
N ASP A 210 11.31 -15.18 -4.34
CA ASP A 210 11.23 -16.62 -3.99
C ASP A 210 12.49 -17.11 -3.26
N ARG A 211 13.68 -16.70 -3.71
CA ARG A 211 14.94 -17.00 -2.99
C ARG A 211 14.88 -16.56 -1.52
N LYS A 212 14.36 -15.35 -1.25
CA LYS A 212 14.25 -14.82 0.12
C LYS A 212 13.18 -15.54 0.95
N VAL A 213 12.11 -16.02 0.32
CA VAL A 213 11.15 -16.93 0.97
C VAL A 213 11.89 -18.19 1.45
N GLY A 214 12.72 -18.77 0.58
CA GLY A 214 13.58 -19.91 0.93
C GLY A 214 14.51 -19.63 2.10
N GLU A 215 15.16 -18.46 2.15
CA GLU A 215 16.05 -18.06 3.25
C GLU A 215 15.34 -17.97 4.60
N VAL A 216 14.11 -17.43 4.63
CA VAL A 216 13.30 -17.35 5.85
C VAL A 216 12.91 -18.75 6.33
N ILE A 217 12.48 -19.63 5.42
CA ILE A 217 12.13 -21.01 5.77
C ILE A 217 13.37 -21.79 6.25
N ALA A 218 14.52 -21.62 5.60
CA ALA A 218 15.77 -22.25 5.97
C ALA A 218 16.23 -21.82 7.37
N LYS A 219 16.08 -20.53 7.70
CA LYS A 219 16.35 -20.03 9.05
C LYS A 219 15.41 -20.66 10.09
N LEU A 220 14.12 -20.76 9.81
CA LEU A 220 13.16 -21.39 10.71
C LEU A 220 13.51 -22.87 11.01
N LYS A 221 14.02 -23.59 9.99
CA LYS A 221 14.56 -24.95 10.13
C LYS A 221 15.82 -24.96 11.00
N ALA A 222 16.78 -24.07 10.74
CA ALA A 222 18.02 -23.97 11.51
C ALA A 222 17.78 -23.63 12.99
N ASP A 223 16.74 -22.85 13.28
CA ASP A 223 16.34 -22.50 14.65
C ASP A 223 15.56 -23.64 15.36
N GLY A 224 15.30 -24.77 14.69
CA GLY A 224 14.57 -25.91 15.25
C GLY A 224 13.06 -25.67 15.45
N LEU A 225 12.49 -24.65 14.79
CA LEU A 225 11.10 -24.22 14.98
C LEU A 225 10.17 -24.71 13.87
N TYR A 226 10.72 -25.34 12.82
CA TYR A 226 9.96 -25.71 11.63
C TYR A 226 8.77 -26.62 11.95
N ASP A 227 8.99 -27.68 12.72
CA ASP A 227 7.94 -28.66 13.03
C ASP A 227 6.96 -28.20 14.11
N ASP A 228 7.20 -27.01 14.69
CA ASP A 228 6.29 -26.33 15.60
C ASP A 228 5.62 -25.07 14.99
N THR A 229 5.73 -24.87 13.67
CA THR A 229 5.27 -23.63 13.01
C THR A 229 4.35 -23.90 11.81
N ILE A 230 3.16 -23.31 11.85
CA ILE A 230 2.30 -23.12 10.67
C ILE A 230 2.89 -22.00 9.81
N ILE A 231 3.16 -22.31 8.54
CA ILE A 231 3.72 -21.35 7.58
C ILE A 231 2.66 -21.00 6.56
N ILE A 232 2.33 -19.71 6.46
CA ILE A 232 1.39 -19.18 5.47
C ILE A 232 2.19 -18.36 4.46
N TYR A 233 2.06 -18.68 3.18
CA TYR A 233 2.52 -17.81 2.10
C TYR A 233 1.32 -17.20 1.39
N CYS A 234 1.33 -15.87 1.24
CA CYS A 234 0.32 -15.12 0.50
C CYS A 234 0.94 -13.93 -0.25
N SER A 235 0.16 -13.27 -1.11
CA SER A 235 0.43 -11.89 -1.53
C SER A 235 -0.56 -10.90 -0.92
N ASP A 236 -0.24 -9.60 -0.89
CA ASP A 236 -1.15 -8.57 -0.41
C ASP A 236 -2.11 -8.04 -1.47
N HIS A 237 -1.91 -8.33 -2.75
CA HIS A 237 -2.91 -8.25 -3.82
C HIS A 237 -2.30 -8.80 -5.12
N GLY A 238 -3.09 -8.89 -6.19
CA GLY A 238 -2.61 -9.42 -7.47
C GLY A 238 -1.70 -8.44 -8.22
N GLY A 239 -0.61 -8.98 -8.77
CA GLY A 239 0.26 -8.48 -9.85
C GLY A 239 0.78 -7.03 -9.79
N VAL A 240 1.71 -6.68 -10.69
CA VAL A 240 2.17 -5.27 -10.84
C VAL A 240 2.00 -4.69 -12.24
N ILE A 241 1.89 -5.54 -13.26
CA ILE A 241 1.83 -5.05 -14.63
C ILE A 241 0.52 -4.29 -14.81
N ALA A 242 0.52 -3.20 -15.60
CA ALA A 242 -0.67 -2.37 -15.84
C ALA A 242 -1.95 -3.21 -16.02
N ARG A 243 -3.08 -2.74 -15.46
CA ARG A 243 -4.37 -3.46 -15.32
C ARG A 243 -4.41 -4.59 -14.27
N SER A 244 -3.32 -4.94 -13.57
CA SER A 244 -3.40 -5.82 -12.37
C SER A 244 -3.66 -5.03 -11.09
N LYS A 245 -2.63 -4.60 -10.37
CA LYS A 245 -2.72 -3.73 -9.19
C LYS A 245 -3.63 -2.53 -9.44
N ARG A 246 -4.58 -2.32 -8.51
CA ARG A 246 -5.69 -1.35 -8.45
C ARG A 246 -6.94 -1.77 -9.22
N PHE A 247 -6.98 -2.92 -9.88
CA PHE A 247 -8.10 -3.33 -10.72
C PHE A 247 -8.68 -4.66 -10.25
N VAL A 248 -10.01 -4.77 -10.24
CA VAL A 248 -10.74 -5.94 -9.70
C VAL A 248 -10.84 -7.13 -10.68
N TYR A 249 -9.94 -7.19 -11.66
CA TYR A 249 -9.80 -8.32 -12.57
C TYR A 249 -9.02 -9.46 -11.90
N SER A 250 -9.03 -10.67 -12.47
CA SER A 250 -8.32 -11.82 -11.88
C SER A 250 -6.83 -11.56 -11.68
N SER A 251 -6.18 -10.84 -12.61
CA SER A 251 -4.76 -10.46 -12.46
C SER A 251 -4.47 -9.52 -11.29
N GLY A 252 -5.47 -8.77 -10.80
CA GLY A 252 -5.34 -7.85 -9.66
C GLY A 252 -5.88 -8.39 -8.34
N THR A 253 -6.68 -9.46 -8.35
CA THR A 253 -7.37 -9.98 -7.16
C THR A 253 -7.08 -11.43 -6.84
N HIS A 254 -6.70 -12.28 -7.81
CA HIS A 254 -6.41 -13.70 -7.56
C HIS A 254 -4.99 -13.88 -7.03
N CYS A 255 -4.90 -14.11 -5.72
CA CYS A 255 -3.64 -14.18 -4.99
C CYS A 255 -3.26 -15.63 -4.67
N PRO A 256 -1.96 -15.96 -4.62
CA PRO A 256 -1.52 -17.26 -4.14
C PRO A 256 -1.81 -17.37 -2.63
N LEU A 257 -2.28 -18.53 -2.19
CA LEU A 257 -2.33 -18.91 -0.78
C LEU A 257 -1.85 -20.34 -0.60
N ILE A 258 -0.77 -20.51 0.17
CA ILE A 258 -0.23 -21.82 0.54
C ILE A 258 -0.12 -21.86 2.05
N VAL A 259 -0.59 -22.94 2.66
CA VAL A 259 -0.48 -23.13 4.11
C VAL A 259 0.19 -24.48 4.39
N ARG A 260 1.36 -24.45 5.02
CA ARG A 260 2.02 -25.65 5.54
C ARG A 260 1.66 -25.81 7.01
N ILE A 261 1.06 -26.95 7.33
CA ILE A 261 0.67 -27.32 8.69
C ILE A 261 1.54 -28.53 9.07
N PRO A 262 2.36 -28.42 10.13
CA PRO A 262 3.22 -29.52 10.56
C PRO A 262 2.43 -30.77 10.94
N GLU A 263 3.05 -31.95 10.85
CA GLU A 263 2.44 -33.25 11.17
C GLU A 263 1.84 -33.28 12.59
N LYS A 264 2.45 -32.53 13.52
CA LYS A 264 1.98 -32.35 14.89
C LYS A 264 0.53 -31.83 14.98
N TRP A 265 0.04 -31.14 13.95
CA TRP A 265 -1.32 -30.60 13.84
C TRP A 265 -2.05 -31.16 12.62
N ASN A 266 -1.83 -32.43 12.28
CA ASN A 266 -2.44 -33.05 11.10
C ASN A 266 -3.97 -33.11 11.17
N GLU A 267 -4.56 -33.04 12.35
CA GLU A 267 -6.01 -32.94 12.56
C GLU A 267 -6.60 -31.63 12.02
N TRP A 268 -5.77 -30.62 11.74
CA TRP A 268 -6.17 -29.36 11.11
C TRP A 268 -5.93 -29.32 9.60
N TRP A 269 -5.46 -30.41 9.00
CA TRP A 269 -5.24 -30.45 7.57
C TRP A 269 -6.55 -30.24 6.79
N PRO A 270 -6.57 -29.30 5.82
CA PRO A 270 -7.76 -29.01 5.02
C PRO A 270 -7.99 -30.04 3.89
N ALA A 271 -7.09 -31.01 3.72
CA ALA A 271 -7.21 -32.12 2.78
C ALA A 271 -6.45 -33.35 3.33
N GLU A 272 -6.56 -34.49 2.65
CA GLU A 272 -6.08 -35.80 3.14
C GLU A 272 -4.57 -35.82 3.48
N LYS A 273 -3.73 -35.13 2.69
CA LYS A 273 -2.27 -35.09 2.90
C LYS A 273 -1.63 -33.84 2.29
N PRO A 274 -0.42 -33.46 2.75
CA PRO A 274 0.38 -32.42 2.11
C PRO A 274 0.60 -32.64 0.60
N GLY A 275 0.74 -31.55 -0.14
CA GLY A 275 0.87 -31.52 -1.60
C GLY A 275 -0.47 -31.42 -2.35
N MET A 276 -1.60 -31.45 -1.65
CA MET A 276 -2.93 -31.35 -2.24
C MET A 276 -3.41 -29.92 -2.42
N THR A 277 -4.44 -29.77 -3.26
CA THR A 277 -5.20 -28.52 -3.40
C THR A 277 -6.39 -28.45 -2.48
N VAL A 278 -6.82 -27.23 -2.16
CA VAL A 278 -8.06 -26.96 -1.44
C VAL A 278 -8.92 -26.04 -2.31
N ASP A 279 -10.04 -26.58 -2.78
CA ASP A 279 -10.96 -25.91 -3.69
C ASP A 279 -12.10 -25.27 -2.88
N ARG A 280 -11.75 -24.23 -2.11
CA ARG A 280 -12.72 -23.37 -1.42
C ARG A 280 -12.37 -21.91 -1.63
N ILE A 281 -13.39 -21.06 -1.71
CA ILE A 281 -13.19 -19.61 -1.73
C ILE A 281 -12.62 -19.15 -0.38
N VAL A 282 -11.51 -18.42 -0.45
CA VAL A 282 -10.90 -17.69 0.67
C VAL A 282 -10.80 -16.21 0.29
N SER A 283 -11.39 -15.35 1.10
CA SER A 283 -11.25 -13.90 0.99
C SER A 283 -10.24 -13.39 2.01
N PHE A 284 -9.55 -12.30 1.70
CA PHE A 284 -8.58 -11.73 2.65
C PHE A 284 -9.20 -11.28 3.98
N VAL A 285 -10.48 -10.90 4.00
CA VAL A 285 -11.23 -10.63 5.24
C VAL A 285 -11.36 -11.86 6.16
N ASP A 286 -11.18 -13.08 5.64
CA ASP A 286 -11.28 -14.34 6.40
C ASP A 286 -10.01 -14.60 7.23
N MET A 287 -8.88 -14.04 6.80
CA MET A 287 -7.57 -14.30 7.40
C MET A 287 -7.49 -13.91 8.88
N PRO A 288 -7.91 -12.70 9.31
CA PRO A 288 -7.73 -12.28 10.71
C PRO A 288 -8.53 -13.16 11.66
N LYS A 289 -9.76 -13.53 11.28
CA LYS A 289 -10.61 -14.44 12.06
C LYS A 289 -9.98 -15.84 12.17
N THR A 290 -9.45 -16.34 11.06
CA THR A 290 -8.75 -17.64 11.01
C THR A 290 -7.49 -17.64 11.88
N TRP A 291 -6.67 -16.57 11.84
CA TRP A 291 -5.48 -16.45 12.68
C TRP A 291 -5.79 -16.45 14.17
N LEU A 292 -6.88 -15.78 14.57
CA LEU A 292 -7.32 -15.77 15.95
C LEU A 292 -7.81 -17.15 16.41
N SER A 293 -8.59 -17.86 15.58
CA SER A 293 -9.04 -19.23 15.89
C SER A 293 -7.85 -20.19 16.04
N LEU A 294 -6.91 -20.21 15.08
CA LEU A 294 -5.70 -21.05 15.18
C LEU A 294 -4.85 -20.75 16.42
N ALA A 295 -4.86 -19.51 16.88
CA ALA A 295 -4.12 -19.09 18.07
C ALA A 295 -4.85 -19.37 19.40
N GLY A 296 -6.12 -19.80 19.35
CA GLY A 296 -7.00 -19.87 20.51
C GLY A 296 -7.28 -18.50 21.14
N ALA A 297 -7.23 -17.44 20.34
CA ALA A 297 -7.46 -16.06 20.77
C ALA A 297 -8.94 -15.66 20.63
N GLU A 298 -9.38 -14.69 21.44
CA GLU A 298 -10.74 -14.16 21.34
C GLU A 298 -10.99 -13.53 19.96
N VAL A 299 -12.05 -13.99 19.29
CA VAL A 299 -12.51 -13.45 18.01
C VAL A 299 -13.52 -12.32 18.27
N PRO A 300 -13.23 -11.06 17.87
CA PRO A 300 -14.18 -9.97 18.03
C PRO A 300 -15.47 -10.20 17.24
N LYS A 301 -16.63 -10.01 17.89
CA LYS A 301 -17.96 -10.32 17.33
C LYS A 301 -18.25 -9.66 15.98
N GLY A 302 -17.68 -8.49 15.72
CA GLY A 302 -17.93 -7.73 14.49
C GLY A 302 -17.07 -8.11 13.29
N TYR A 303 -16.11 -9.04 13.42
CA TYR A 303 -15.28 -9.49 12.29
C TYR A 303 -16.16 -10.08 11.19
N GLN A 304 -15.91 -9.66 9.94
CA GLN A 304 -16.83 -9.86 8.81
C GLN A 304 -16.45 -11.03 7.90
N GLY A 305 -15.32 -11.69 8.19
CA GLY A 305 -14.84 -12.88 7.50
C GLY A 305 -15.24 -14.19 8.18
N ARG A 306 -14.73 -15.29 7.63
CA ARG A 306 -14.97 -16.67 8.06
C ARG A 306 -13.67 -17.37 8.48
N ILE A 307 -13.78 -18.37 9.34
CA ILE A 307 -12.68 -19.28 9.67
C ILE A 307 -12.59 -20.31 8.53
N PHE A 308 -11.50 -20.34 7.78
CA PHE A 308 -11.34 -21.26 6.65
C PHE A 308 -10.42 -22.46 6.94
N LEU A 309 -9.75 -22.44 8.09
CA LEU A 309 -8.75 -23.44 8.48
C LEU A 309 -8.74 -23.63 10.00
N GLY A 310 -8.50 -24.85 10.46
CA GLY A 310 -8.41 -25.21 11.87
C GLY A 310 -9.68 -25.84 12.43
N PRO A 311 -9.75 -26.06 13.76
CA PRO A 311 -10.81 -26.83 14.39
C PRO A 311 -12.20 -26.19 14.26
N ASP A 312 -12.27 -24.86 14.18
CA ASP A 312 -13.53 -24.10 14.10
C ASP A 312 -13.87 -23.69 12.65
N THR A 313 -13.44 -24.47 11.66
CA THR A 313 -13.65 -24.15 10.25
C THR A 313 -15.14 -23.96 9.92
N GLU A 314 -15.49 -22.78 9.40
CA GLU A 314 -16.84 -22.43 8.98
C GLU A 314 -17.09 -22.86 7.52
N PRO A 315 -18.37 -23.05 7.12
CA PRO A 315 -18.73 -23.35 5.74
C PRO A 315 -18.16 -22.31 4.76
N ALA A 316 -17.69 -22.79 3.60
CA ALA A 316 -17.16 -21.94 2.55
C ALA A 316 -18.20 -20.89 2.10
N PRO A 317 -17.79 -19.64 1.82
CA PRO A 317 -18.70 -18.65 1.27
C PRO A 317 -19.03 -19.00 -0.19
N ASN A 318 -20.26 -18.74 -0.61
CA ASN A 318 -20.66 -18.89 -2.01
C ASN A 318 -19.96 -17.87 -2.93
N TYR A 319 -19.58 -16.71 -2.37
CA TYR A 319 -19.04 -15.60 -3.16
C TYR A 319 -17.90 -14.87 -2.45
N HIS A 320 -16.95 -14.37 -3.24
CA HIS A 320 -15.98 -13.35 -2.87
C HIS A 320 -16.44 -11.97 -3.37
N LEU A 321 -16.21 -10.92 -2.56
CA LEU A 321 -16.44 -9.52 -2.91
C LEU A 321 -15.12 -8.77 -3.02
N SER A 322 -14.87 -8.17 -4.19
CA SER A 322 -13.80 -7.19 -4.41
C SER A 322 -14.37 -5.79 -4.63
N PHE A 323 -13.57 -4.76 -4.36
CA PHE A 323 -13.93 -3.36 -4.56
C PHE A 323 -12.71 -2.55 -5.02
N ARG A 324 -13.00 -1.42 -5.67
CA ARG A 324 -12.02 -0.39 -5.99
C ARG A 324 -12.64 0.98 -5.74
N GLU A 325 -11.89 1.85 -5.09
CA GLU A 325 -12.21 3.28 -5.02
C GLU A 325 -10.98 4.09 -5.48
N ARG A 326 -10.79 5.31 -4.96
CA ARG A 326 -9.64 6.14 -5.29
C ARG A 326 -8.32 5.43 -5.01
N ALA A 327 -7.46 5.37 -6.03
CA ALA A 327 -6.06 5.00 -5.90
C ALA A 327 -5.21 6.23 -6.20
N ASP A 328 -4.40 6.67 -5.23
CA ASP A 328 -3.60 7.90 -5.34
C ASP A 328 -4.44 9.10 -5.88
N GLU A 329 -4.14 9.63 -7.07
CA GLU A 329 -4.87 10.75 -7.69
C GLU A 329 -6.10 10.35 -8.53
N ALA A 330 -6.31 9.07 -8.83
CA ALA A 330 -7.41 8.64 -9.71
C ALA A 330 -8.63 8.21 -8.91
N CYS A 331 -9.74 8.92 -9.09
CA CYS A 331 -11.03 8.58 -8.52
C CYS A 331 -11.72 7.47 -9.34
N ASP A 332 -12.29 6.49 -8.64
CA ASP A 332 -13.09 5.42 -9.23
C ASP A 332 -14.07 4.87 -8.19
N ASN A 333 -15.04 4.06 -8.63
CA ASN A 333 -15.95 3.32 -7.78
C ASN A 333 -16.43 2.04 -8.50
N VAL A 334 -15.93 0.90 -8.04
CA VAL A 334 -16.22 -0.41 -8.64
C VAL A 334 -16.49 -1.44 -7.54
N ARG A 335 -17.45 -2.32 -7.78
CA ARG A 335 -17.65 -3.54 -6.98
C ARG A 335 -17.61 -4.74 -7.90
N ALA A 336 -17.08 -5.85 -7.39
CA ALA A 336 -17.05 -7.10 -8.10
C ALA A 336 -17.45 -8.25 -7.17
N LEU A 337 -18.28 -9.16 -7.67
CA LEU A 337 -18.67 -10.36 -6.95
C LEU A 337 -18.34 -11.57 -7.81
N ARG A 338 -17.70 -12.58 -7.24
CA ARG A 338 -17.39 -13.82 -7.94
C ARG A 338 -17.70 -15.07 -7.14
N ASP A 339 -17.99 -16.15 -7.84
CA ASP A 339 -17.88 -17.51 -7.30
C ASP A 339 -16.54 -18.14 -7.78
N GLU A 340 -16.44 -19.47 -7.75
CA GLU A 340 -15.24 -20.21 -8.18
C GLU A 340 -14.91 -20.01 -9.68
N ARG A 341 -15.87 -19.65 -10.52
CA ARG A 341 -15.69 -19.55 -11.98
C ARG A 341 -16.00 -18.17 -12.56
N PHE A 342 -17.12 -17.57 -12.18
CA PHE A 342 -17.66 -16.38 -12.82
C PHE A 342 -17.40 -15.12 -11.99
N LEU A 343 -17.04 -14.04 -12.67
CA LEU A 343 -16.80 -12.73 -12.09
C LEU A 343 -17.78 -11.70 -12.67
N TYR A 344 -18.60 -11.10 -11.82
CA TYR A 344 -19.48 -9.99 -12.15
C TYR A 344 -18.87 -8.69 -11.62
N ILE A 345 -18.79 -7.65 -12.46
CA ILE A 345 -18.25 -6.33 -12.10
C ILE A 345 -19.31 -5.27 -12.37
N LYS A 346 -19.49 -4.36 -11.42
CA LYS A 346 -20.35 -3.18 -11.54
C LYS A 346 -19.51 -1.92 -11.42
N ASN A 347 -19.51 -1.12 -12.48
CA ASN A 347 -18.83 0.17 -12.57
C ASN A 347 -19.82 1.27 -12.21
N TYR A 348 -19.66 1.88 -11.03
CA TYR A 348 -20.48 3.01 -10.58
C TYR A 348 -20.06 4.34 -11.22
N MET A 349 -18.87 4.39 -11.83
CA MET A 349 -18.36 5.52 -12.60
C MET A 349 -17.96 5.08 -14.02
N PRO A 350 -18.90 4.59 -14.85
CA PRO A 350 -18.55 4.00 -16.15
C PRO A 350 -17.98 5.04 -17.14
N TRP A 351 -18.15 6.33 -16.88
CA TRP A 351 -17.51 7.41 -17.66
C TRP A 351 -16.01 7.55 -17.41
N ALA A 352 -15.50 7.07 -16.26
CA ALA A 352 -14.08 7.06 -15.97
C ALA A 352 -13.44 5.83 -16.67
N PRO A 353 -12.38 6.02 -17.49
CA PRO A 353 -11.63 4.91 -18.07
C PRO A 353 -10.84 4.18 -16.99
N ASN A 354 -10.43 2.93 -17.24
CA ASN A 354 -9.57 2.19 -16.32
C ASN A 354 -8.14 2.75 -16.31
N GLY A 355 -7.59 3.03 -17.50
CA GLY A 355 -6.25 3.56 -17.76
C GLY A 355 -6.12 5.05 -17.48
N GLN A 356 -6.61 5.48 -16.32
CA GLN A 356 -6.39 6.84 -15.84
C GLN A 356 -4.89 7.08 -15.59
N GLN A 357 -4.46 8.34 -15.77
CA GLN A 357 -3.06 8.71 -15.53
C GLN A 357 -2.76 8.70 -14.03
N LEU A 358 -2.26 7.56 -13.57
CA LEU A 358 -1.72 7.34 -12.24
C LEU A 358 -0.19 7.46 -12.29
N ARG A 359 0.37 8.53 -11.73
CA ARG A 359 1.79 8.86 -11.78
C ARG A 359 2.68 7.69 -11.38
N TYR A 360 2.32 6.98 -10.32
CA TYR A 360 3.12 5.85 -9.86
C TYR A 360 3.12 4.69 -10.87
N MET A 361 1.96 4.31 -11.40
CA MET A 361 1.84 3.29 -12.46
C MET A 361 2.53 3.72 -13.76
N TYR A 362 2.50 5.02 -14.08
CA TYR A 362 3.14 5.62 -15.25
C TYR A 362 4.67 5.76 -15.12
N ASN A 363 5.27 5.43 -13.97
CA ASN A 363 6.72 5.23 -13.89
C ASN A 363 7.17 3.98 -14.67
N MET A 364 6.27 3.02 -14.88
CA MET A 364 6.54 1.83 -15.68
C MET A 364 6.58 2.17 -17.18
N THR A 365 7.65 1.74 -17.86
CA THR A 365 7.82 1.99 -19.30
C THR A 365 6.71 1.33 -20.12
N ALA A 366 6.29 0.10 -19.77
CA ALA A 366 5.18 -0.58 -20.42
C ALA A 366 3.88 0.24 -20.43
N THR A 367 3.49 0.84 -19.29
CA THR A 367 2.29 1.69 -19.20
C THR A 367 2.35 2.87 -20.16
N ARG A 368 3.50 3.57 -20.22
CA ARG A 368 3.68 4.71 -21.12
C ARG A 368 3.65 4.29 -22.59
N ALA A 369 4.32 3.19 -22.93
CA ALA A 369 4.35 2.66 -24.29
C ALA A 369 2.94 2.22 -24.75
N TRP A 370 2.20 1.51 -23.90
CA TRP A 370 0.83 1.10 -24.19
C TRP A 370 -0.11 2.31 -24.38
N HIS A 371 -0.01 3.31 -23.50
CA HIS A 371 -0.82 4.53 -23.64
C HIS A 371 -0.47 5.31 -24.91
N LYS A 372 0.82 5.44 -25.25
CA LYS A 372 1.25 6.07 -26.52
C LYS A 372 0.69 5.30 -27.73
N HIS A 373 0.78 3.97 -27.71
CA HIS A 373 0.25 3.11 -28.77
C HIS A 373 -1.26 3.30 -28.95
N HIS A 374 -2.00 3.50 -27.86
CA HIS A 374 -3.42 3.85 -27.90
C HIS A 374 -3.68 5.22 -28.52
N GLN A 375 -2.91 6.25 -28.12
CA GLN A 375 -3.03 7.62 -28.64
C GLN A 375 -2.72 7.70 -30.14
N GLU A 376 -1.84 6.83 -30.64
CA GLU A 376 -1.52 6.70 -32.07
C GLU A 376 -2.60 5.92 -32.85
N GLY A 377 -3.68 5.48 -32.22
CA GLY A 377 -4.77 4.74 -32.86
C GLY A 377 -4.44 3.29 -33.22
N LYS A 378 -3.35 2.73 -32.66
CA LYS A 378 -2.84 1.39 -33.03
C LYS A 378 -3.40 0.24 -32.19
N THR A 379 -4.11 0.54 -31.10
CA THR A 379 -4.77 -0.48 -30.26
C THR A 379 -6.06 -1.03 -30.89
N ASP A 380 -6.29 -2.33 -30.72
CA ASP A 380 -7.54 -3.00 -31.09
C ASP A 380 -8.66 -2.83 -30.03
N ALA A 381 -9.72 -3.64 -30.14
CA ALA A 381 -10.86 -3.62 -29.21
C ALA A 381 -10.54 -4.13 -27.80
N ILE A 382 -9.50 -4.95 -27.65
CA ILE A 382 -9.09 -5.54 -26.37
C ILE A 382 -8.06 -4.63 -25.70
N THR A 383 -6.94 -4.39 -26.36
CA THR A 383 -5.82 -3.55 -25.88
C THR A 383 -6.22 -2.08 -25.75
N GLY A 384 -7.20 -1.60 -26.53
CA GLY A 384 -7.68 -0.22 -26.43
C GLY A 384 -8.71 0.00 -25.32
N ARG A 385 -9.38 -1.07 -24.84
CA ARG A 385 -10.49 -0.97 -23.87
C ARG A 385 -10.06 -0.29 -22.57
N PHE A 386 -8.82 -0.52 -22.15
CA PHE A 386 -8.30 0.02 -20.90
C PHE A 386 -8.38 1.56 -20.84
N PHE A 387 -8.19 2.25 -21.96
CA PHE A 387 -8.14 3.72 -22.01
C PHE A 387 -9.46 4.39 -22.42
N ARG A 388 -10.52 3.61 -22.65
CA ARG A 388 -11.85 4.10 -23.04
C ARG A 388 -12.81 4.11 -21.86
N PRO A 389 -13.88 4.93 -21.88
CA PRO A 389 -15.00 4.81 -20.95
C PRO A 389 -15.53 3.37 -20.91
N ARG A 390 -15.99 2.95 -19.74
CA ARG A 390 -16.47 1.60 -19.46
C ARG A 390 -17.96 1.45 -19.71
N VAL A 391 -18.38 0.19 -19.81
CA VAL A 391 -19.78 -0.21 -19.64
C VAL A 391 -20.15 -0.22 -18.16
N SER A 392 -21.44 -0.12 -17.85
CA SER A 392 -21.92 -0.13 -16.46
C SER A 392 -21.68 -1.46 -15.75
N GLU A 393 -21.72 -2.56 -16.50
CA GLU A 393 -21.66 -3.92 -15.99
C GLU A 393 -20.78 -4.80 -16.88
N GLU A 394 -19.99 -5.67 -16.28
CA GLU A 394 -19.14 -6.65 -16.96
C GLU A 394 -19.35 -8.04 -16.33
N PHE A 395 -19.22 -9.10 -17.13
CA PHE A 395 -19.35 -10.49 -16.68
C PHE A 395 -18.33 -11.38 -17.40
N TYR A 396 -17.57 -12.18 -16.66
CA TYR A 396 -16.45 -12.96 -17.19
C TYR A 396 -16.47 -14.41 -16.69
N ASP A 397 -16.09 -15.35 -17.56
CA ASP A 397 -15.72 -16.73 -17.19
C ASP A 397 -14.22 -16.78 -16.90
N THR A 398 -13.84 -16.75 -15.62
CA THR A 398 -12.42 -16.61 -15.21
C THR A 398 -11.60 -17.89 -15.37
N VAL A 399 -12.26 -19.03 -15.63
CA VAL A 399 -11.56 -20.30 -15.87
C VAL A 399 -11.04 -20.36 -17.30
N ASN A 400 -11.87 -19.98 -18.28
CA ASN A 400 -11.49 -19.96 -19.69
C ASN A 400 -10.85 -18.63 -20.13
N ASP A 401 -11.13 -17.55 -19.40
CA ASP A 401 -10.64 -16.20 -19.67
C ASP A 401 -10.13 -15.53 -18.37
N PHE A 402 -8.98 -16.02 -17.89
CA PHE A 402 -8.30 -15.44 -16.73
C PHE A 402 -7.99 -13.94 -16.92
N ASP A 403 -7.67 -13.52 -18.14
CA ASP A 403 -7.34 -12.13 -18.44
C ASP A 403 -8.57 -11.21 -18.46
N ASN A 404 -9.78 -11.78 -18.41
CA ASN A 404 -11.06 -11.08 -18.40
C ASN A 404 -11.18 -10.10 -19.59
N VAL A 405 -10.96 -10.59 -20.82
CA VAL A 405 -11.04 -9.78 -22.05
C VAL A 405 -12.36 -10.01 -22.82
N HIS A 406 -13.03 -11.13 -22.60
CA HIS A 406 -14.30 -11.50 -23.23
C HIS A 406 -15.48 -11.21 -22.28
N ASN A 407 -16.07 -10.02 -22.41
CA ASN A 407 -17.22 -9.64 -21.59
C ASN A 407 -18.49 -10.34 -22.10
N LEU A 408 -19.05 -11.21 -21.27
CA LEU A 408 -20.24 -12.05 -21.54
C LEU A 408 -21.55 -11.40 -21.07
N ILE A 409 -21.52 -10.14 -20.61
CA ILE A 409 -22.71 -9.40 -20.20
C ILE A 409 -23.72 -9.32 -21.36
N GLY A 410 -25.00 -9.55 -21.07
CA GLY A 410 -26.08 -9.53 -22.07
C GLY A 410 -26.21 -10.79 -22.93
N THR A 411 -25.39 -11.83 -22.71
CA THR A 411 -25.56 -13.12 -23.39
C THR A 411 -26.69 -13.93 -22.76
N ARG A 412 -27.61 -14.46 -23.58
CA ARG A 412 -28.78 -15.23 -23.12
C ARG A 412 -28.41 -16.42 -22.22
N GLN A 413 -27.31 -17.10 -22.54
CA GLN A 413 -26.83 -18.26 -21.78
C GLN A 413 -26.51 -17.94 -20.31
N HIS A 414 -26.08 -16.70 -20.02
CA HIS A 414 -25.57 -16.33 -18.69
C HIS A 414 -26.52 -15.44 -17.89
N GLU A 415 -27.70 -15.07 -18.42
CA GLU A 415 -28.66 -14.18 -17.78
C GLU A 415 -29.02 -14.60 -16.35
N LYS A 416 -29.26 -15.90 -16.13
CA LYS A 416 -29.58 -16.43 -14.80
C LYS A 416 -28.44 -16.19 -13.81
N LYS A 417 -27.20 -16.47 -14.21
CA LYS A 417 -26.03 -16.33 -13.34
C LYS A 417 -25.70 -14.86 -13.07
N VAL A 418 -25.84 -14.00 -14.07
CA VAL A 418 -25.70 -12.54 -13.91
C VAL A 418 -26.74 -12.01 -12.91
N THR A 419 -28.00 -12.44 -13.03
CA THR A 419 -29.08 -12.01 -12.11
C THR A 419 -28.83 -12.45 -10.67
N GLU A 420 -28.34 -13.68 -10.49
CA GLU A 420 -27.93 -14.24 -9.20
C GLU A 420 -26.82 -13.38 -8.56
N LEU A 421 -25.72 -13.13 -9.28
CA LEU A 421 -24.59 -12.35 -8.75
C LEU A 421 -24.95 -10.87 -8.52
N LYS A 422 -25.80 -10.27 -9.35
CA LYS A 422 -26.34 -8.92 -9.13
C LYS A 422 -27.10 -8.83 -7.81
N SER A 423 -28.00 -9.80 -7.58
CA SER A 423 -28.80 -9.85 -6.36
C SER A 423 -27.94 -10.10 -5.13
N ALA A 424 -26.98 -11.02 -5.24
CA ALA A 424 -26.01 -11.29 -4.18
C ALA A 424 -25.11 -10.07 -3.86
N LEU A 425 -24.69 -9.31 -4.89
CA LEU A 425 -23.91 -8.10 -4.69
C LEU A 425 -24.71 -7.05 -3.94
N ARG A 426 -25.96 -6.78 -4.35
CA ARG A 426 -26.83 -5.82 -3.65
C ARG A 426 -27.00 -6.21 -2.18
N LYS A 427 -27.34 -7.48 -1.92
CA LYS A 427 -27.48 -8.01 -0.56
C LYS A 427 -26.22 -7.74 0.26
N ARG A 428 -25.05 -8.05 -0.31
CA ARG A 428 -23.78 -7.86 0.40
C ARG A 428 -23.45 -6.39 0.66
N GLN A 429 -23.77 -5.49 -0.27
CA GLN A 429 -23.57 -4.06 -0.06
C GLN A 429 -24.43 -3.53 1.09
N LEU A 430 -25.69 -3.97 1.19
CA LEU A 430 -26.59 -3.62 2.29
C LEU A 430 -26.08 -4.18 3.63
N GLU A 431 -25.73 -5.46 3.69
CA GLU A 431 -25.19 -6.11 4.91
C GLU A 431 -23.92 -5.43 5.43
N LEU A 432 -23.06 -4.97 4.52
CA LEU A 432 -21.79 -4.36 4.87
C LEU A 432 -21.88 -2.85 5.12
N PHE A 433 -23.04 -2.23 4.94
CA PHE A 433 -23.18 -0.76 4.96
C PHE A 433 -22.16 -0.11 4.02
N ASP A 434 -22.16 -0.53 2.75
CA ASP A 434 -21.18 -0.09 1.74
C ASP A 434 -21.10 1.44 1.66
N SER A 435 -19.99 2.00 2.14
CA SER A 435 -19.79 3.45 2.23
C SER A 435 -19.47 4.12 0.90
N GLY A 436 -19.29 3.38 -0.18
CA GLY A 436 -18.77 3.94 -1.42
C GLY A 436 -19.82 4.38 -2.43
N LEU A 437 -21.09 4.56 -2.06
CA LEU A 437 -22.12 5.08 -2.99
C LEU A 437 -22.11 6.62 -3.10
N LEU A 438 -21.22 7.32 -2.41
CA LEU A 438 -20.99 8.76 -2.56
C LEU A 438 -19.54 9.02 -2.94
N PRO A 439 -19.22 10.15 -3.63
CA PRO A 439 -17.85 10.62 -3.79
C PRO A 439 -17.12 10.74 -2.45
N GLU A 440 -15.81 10.47 -2.45
CA GLU A 440 -14.98 10.43 -1.23
C GLU A 440 -15.13 11.68 -0.37
N ALA A 441 -15.01 12.88 -0.96
CA ALA A 441 -15.09 14.14 -0.21
C ALA A 441 -16.49 14.42 0.34
N MET A 442 -17.54 14.05 -0.39
CA MET A 442 -18.92 14.18 0.06
C MET A 442 -19.17 13.32 1.31
N ARG A 443 -18.71 12.07 1.29
CA ARG A 443 -18.78 11.17 2.44
C ARG A 443 -18.00 11.69 3.64
N VAL A 444 -16.78 12.19 3.43
CA VAL A 444 -15.93 12.71 4.51
C VAL A 444 -16.56 13.94 5.15
N ARG A 445 -16.95 14.92 4.34
CA ARG A 445 -17.62 16.14 4.79
C ARG A 445 -18.88 15.81 5.59
N ARG A 446 -19.70 14.88 5.12
CA ARG A 446 -20.92 14.47 5.81
C ARG A 446 -20.64 13.87 7.19
N ALA A 447 -19.61 13.02 7.30
CA ALA A 447 -19.20 12.45 8.59
C ALA A 447 -18.68 13.55 9.55
N GLU A 448 -17.87 14.49 9.03
CA GLU A 448 -17.33 15.64 9.78
C GLU A 448 -18.43 16.58 10.28
N GLU A 449 -19.39 16.95 9.42
CA GLU A 449 -20.52 17.84 9.75
C GLU A 449 -21.43 17.26 10.84
N ASN A 450 -21.46 15.93 10.97
CA ASN A 450 -22.23 15.22 11.99
C ASN A 450 -21.37 14.74 13.17
N ASN A 451 -20.07 15.07 13.20
CA ASN A 451 -19.13 14.68 14.26
C ASN A 451 -19.11 13.17 14.55
N VAL A 452 -19.15 12.35 13.49
CA VAL A 452 -19.11 10.88 13.57
C VAL A 452 -18.00 10.32 12.68
N THR A 453 -17.63 9.05 12.91
CA THR A 453 -16.77 8.35 11.94
C THR A 453 -17.57 7.97 10.69
N ILE A 454 -16.89 7.70 9.57
CA ILE A 454 -17.57 7.16 8.37
C ILE A 454 -18.27 5.84 8.69
N TYR A 455 -17.67 5.00 9.55
CA TYR A 455 -18.25 3.74 10.00
C TYR A 455 -19.62 3.94 10.66
N ASP A 456 -19.76 4.95 11.53
CA ASP A 456 -21.01 5.26 12.21
C ASP A 456 -22.01 5.93 11.26
N MET A 457 -21.55 6.86 10.42
CA MET A 457 -22.37 7.57 9.44
C MET A 457 -23.13 6.60 8.51
N VAL A 458 -22.47 5.57 7.99
CA VAL A 458 -23.10 4.63 7.04
C VAL A 458 -24.10 3.66 7.69
N ARG A 459 -24.12 3.60 9.02
CA ARG A 459 -25.06 2.79 9.80
C ARG A 459 -26.27 3.59 10.28
N ASP A 460 -26.26 4.90 10.10
CA ASP A 460 -27.43 5.75 10.34
C ASP A 460 -28.18 6.00 9.02
N PRO A 461 -29.37 5.41 8.81
CA PRO A 461 -30.13 5.59 7.58
C PRO A 461 -30.59 7.04 7.34
N LYS A 462 -30.58 7.91 8.36
CA LYS A 462 -30.86 9.35 8.19
C LYS A 462 -29.69 10.09 7.56
N LEU A 463 -28.46 9.66 7.85
CA LEU A 463 -27.24 10.24 7.30
C LEU A 463 -26.81 9.57 6.01
N TYR A 464 -27.11 8.29 5.82
CA TYR A 464 -26.68 7.52 4.66
C TYR A 464 -27.75 6.49 4.27
N PRO A 465 -28.80 6.90 3.53
CA PRO A 465 -29.85 6.00 3.06
C PRO A 465 -29.35 5.08 1.93
N LEU A 466 -28.48 4.12 2.27
CA LEU A 466 -27.77 3.26 1.32
C LEU A 466 -28.69 2.55 0.33
N GLU A 467 -29.86 2.07 0.78
CA GLU A 467 -30.79 1.40 -0.11
C GLU A 467 -31.30 2.32 -1.23
N GLN A 468 -31.67 3.55 -0.88
CA GLN A 468 -32.10 4.55 -1.86
C GLN A 468 -30.97 4.90 -2.83
N TYR A 469 -29.73 5.01 -2.35
CA TYR A 469 -28.56 5.23 -3.21
C TYR A 469 -28.32 4.07 -4.17
N LEU A 470 -28.46 2.83 -3.72
CA LEU A 470 -28.35 1.66 -4.60
C LEU A 470 -29.45 1.65 -5.66
N ASP A 471 -30.67 2.06 -5.31
CA ASP A 471 -31.80 2.10 -6.24
C ASP A 471 -31.60 3.14 -7.33
N ILE A 472 -31.33 4.40 -6.97
CA ILE A 472 -31.11 5.45 -7.96
C ILE A 472 -29.84 5.20 -8.79
N ALA A 473 -28.77 4.65 -8.19
CA ALA A 473 -27.58 4.26 -8.93
C ALA A 473 -27.87 3.14 -9.94
N ASN A 474 -28.70 2.15 -9.60
CA ASN A 474 -29.14 1.12 -10.53
C ASN A 474 -29.90 1.72 -11.72
N LEU A 475 -30.84 2.62 -11.45
CA LEU A 475 -31.61 3.31 -12.50
C LEU A 475 -30.70 4.12 -13.42
N ALA A 476 -29.74 4.86 -12.85
CA ALA A 476 -28.75 5.64 -13.60
C ALA A 476 -27.88 4.74 -14.50
N LEU A 477 -27.35 3.66 -13.93
CA LEU A 477 -26.45 2.74 -14.64
C LEU A 477 -27.14 1.90 -15.72
N ALA A 478 -28.47 1.73 -15.65
CA ALA A 478 -29.27 1.08 -16.70
C ALA A 478 -29.36 1.91 -17.99
N ARG A 479 -29.15 3.23 -17.92
CA ARG A 479 -29.18 4.16 -19.07
C ARG A 479 -30.51 4.13 -19.86
N ASP A 480 -31.61 3.83 -19.19
CA ASP A 480 -32.95 3.85 -19.77
C ASP A 480 -33.57 5.25 -19.64
N SER A 481 -33.93 5.86 -20.77
CA SER A 481 -34.57 7.18 -20.83
C SER A 481 -35.93 7.23 -20.14
N LYS A 482 -36.57 6.08 -19.89
CA LYS A 482 -37.80 6.02 -19.08
C LYS A 482 -37.60 6.52 -17.64
N ASN A 483 -36.37 6.49 -17.14
CA ASN A 483 -36.03 6.94 -15.79
C ASN A 483 -35.77 8.46 -15.70
N LEU A 484 -35.94 9.22 -16.79
CA LEU A 484 -35.62 10.65 -16.83
C LEU A 484 -36.37 11.44 -15.75
N SER A 485 -37.67 11.20 -15.55
CA SER A 485 -38.46 11.90 -14.55
C SER A 485 -37.95 11.64 -13.13
N THR A 486 -37.54 10.42 -12.82
CA THR A 486 -36.95 10.04 -11.54
C THR A 486 -35.65 10.81 -11.27
N PHE A 487 -34.80 11.00 -12.28
CA PHE A 487 -33.56 11.78 -12.12
C PHE A 487 -33.83 13.27 -11.92
N VAL A 488 -34.84 13.82 -12.58
CA VAL A 488 -35.28 15.22 -12.40
C VAL A 488 -35.83 15.44 -10.99
N GLU A 489 -36.65 14.51 -10.49
CA GLU A 489 -37.18 14.55 -9.13
C GLU A 489 -36.06 14.46 -8.09
N ALA A 490 -35.11 13.54 -8.28
CA ALA A 490 -33.98 13.37 -7.38
C ALA A 490 -33.12 14.64 -7.21
N LEU A 491 -33.02 15.48 -8.24
CA LEU A 491 -32.30 16.77 -8.17
C LEU A 491 -32.98 17.81 -7.28
N SER A 492 -34.24 17.58 -6.89
CA SER A 492 -34.96 18.43 -5.93
C SER A 492 -34.86 17.92 -4.49
N SER A 493 -34.17 16.80 -4.26
CA SER A 493 -34.01 16.22 -2.92
C SER A 493 -33.16 17.10 -2.00
N SER A 494 -33.51 17.13 -0.72
CA SER A 494 -32.67 17.74 0.32
C SER A 494 -31.35 16.98 0.53
N ASP A 495 -31.30 15.69 0.16
CA ASP A 495 -30.08 14.88 0.26
C ASP A 495 -29.18 15.06 -0.97
N GLU A 496 -27.96 15.58 -0.78
CA GLU A 496 -26.98 15.80 -1.85
C GLU A 496 -26.55 14.50 -2.57
N GLY A 497 -26.69 13.33 -1.93
CA GLY A 497 -26.39 12.02 -2.54
C GLY A 497 -27.44 11.61 -3.57
N MET A 498 -28.72 11.87 -3.28
CA MET A 498 -29.80 11.71 -4.25
C MET A 498 -29.64 12.66 -5.43
N ARG A 499 -29.27 13.92 -5.18
CA ARG A 499 -28.97 14.89 -6.25
C ARG A 499 -27.77 14.46 -7.10
N TYR A 500 -26.70 13.96 -6.47
CA TYR A 500 -25.52 13.42 -7.17
C TYR A 500 -25.89 12.28 -8.12
N TRP A 501 -26.63 11.28 -7.65
CA TRP A 501 -27.05 10.18 -8.51
C TRP A 501 -28.08 10.62 -9.57
N GLY A 502 -28.93 11.60 -9.27
CA GLY A 502 -29.82 12.22 -10.24
C GLY A 502 -29.06 12.85 -11.40
N ILE A 503 -28.05 13.70 -11.13
CA ILE A 503 -27.25 14.30 -12.20
C ILE A 503 -26.40 13.27 -12.94
N CYS A 504 -25.88 12.24 -12.26
CA CYS A 504 -25.19 11.12 -12.91
C CYS A 504 -26.12 10.35 -13.85
N GLY A 505 -27.38 10.14 -13.46
CA GLY A 505 -28.42 9.52 -14.29
C GLY A 505 -28.67 10.33 -15.56
N LEU A 506 -28.94 11.64 -15.43
CA LEU A 506 -29.08 12.53 -16.58
C LEU A 506 -27.82 12.55 -17.45
N PHE A 507 -26.64 12.55 -16.85
CA PHE A 507 -25.37 12.51 -17.58
C PHE A 507 -25.23 11.24 -18.43
N LEU A 508 -25.65 10.09 -17.89
CA LEU A 508 -25.62 8.81 -18.59
C LEU A 508 -26.69 8.65 -19.68
N LEU A 509 -27.73 9.49 -19.67
CA LEU A 509 -28.70 9.59 -20.77
C LEU A 509 -28.18 10.42 -21.95
N GLU A 510 -27.07 11.16 -21.77
CA GLU A 510 -26.43 11.98 -22.79
C GLU A 510 -27.45 12.92 -23.49
N LEU A 511 -27.55 12.87 -24.82
CA LEU A 511 -28.48 13.72 -25.58
C LEU A 511 -29.95 13.48 -25.22
N LYS A 512 -30.30 12.30 -24.68
CA LYS A 512 -31.68 12.00 -24.25
C LYS A 512 -32.07 12.75 -22.97
N SER A 513 -31.13 13.41 -22.30
CA SER A 513 -31.38 14.26 -21.13
C SER A 513 -31.88 15.68 -21.50
N LYS A 514 -31.87 16.06 -22.78
CA LYS A 514 -32.29 17.40 -23.25
C LYS A 514 -33.65 17.88 -22.71
N PRO A 515 -34.69 17.05 -22.54
CA PRO A 515 -35.95 17.49 -21.93
C PRO A 515 -35.79 18.07 -20.52
N ALA A 516 -34.72 17.70 -19.80
CA ALA A 516 -34.41 18.18 -18.45
C ALA A 516 -33.45 19.39 -18.44
N LEU A 517 -33.23 20.08 -19.57
CA LEU A 517 -32.23 21.16 -19.69
C LEU A 517 -32.37 22.26 -18.62
N ALA A 518 -33.61 22.64 -18.27
CA ALA A 518 -33.85 23.64 -17.22
C ALA A 518 -33.32 23.16 -15.86
N THR A 519 -33.61 21.91 -15.49
CA THR A 519 -33.13 21.29 -14.25
C THR A 519 -31.60 21.13 -14.25
N ILE A 520 -31.01 20.74 -15.39
CA ILE A 520 -29.54 20.62 -15.53
C ILE A 520 -28.87 21.99 -15.34
N LYS A 521 -29.43 23.06 -15.91
CA LYS A 521 -28.92 24.43 -15.71
C LYS A 521 -29.04 24.89 -14.26
N ALA A 522 -30.11 24.50 -13.55
CA ALA A 522 -30.25 24.78 -12.13
C ALA A 522 -29.17 24.07 -11.29
N ALA A 523 -28.83 22.82 -11.63
CA ALA A 523 -27.80 22.04 -10.96
C ALA A 523 -26.37 22.62 -11.06
N LEU A 524 -26.11 23.54 -12.01
CA LEU A 524 -24.84 24.29 -12.07
C LEU A 524 -24.63 25.22 -10.85
N LYS A 525 -25.69 25.46 -10.06
CA LYS A 525 -25.68 26.29 -8.86
C LYS A 525 -25.92 25.47 -7.58
N ASP A 526 -25.81 24.15 -7.64
CA ASP A 526 -25.95 23.29 -6.45
C ASP A 526 -24.91 23.67 -5.38
N GLU A 527 -25.19 23.40 -4.11
CA GLU A 527 -24.22 23.58 -3.02
C GLU A 527 -23.13 22.50 -3.03
N ALA A 528 -23.40 21.32 -3.59
CA ALA A 528 -22.45 20.21 -3.67
C ALA A 528 -21.61 20.34 -4.95
N GLY A 529 -20.30 20.54 -4.78
CA GLY A 529 -19.40 20.74 -5.91
C GLY A 529 -19.36 19.53 -6.86
N GLU A 530 -19.60 18.31 -6.35
CA GLU A 530 -19.68 17.10 -7.16
C GLU A 530 -20.91 17.07 -8.09
N VAL A 531 -22.01 17.71 -7.68
CA VAL A 531 -23.21 17.87 -8.53
C VAL A 531 -22.94 18.89 -9.64
N ILE A 532 -22.38 20.06 -9.28
CA ILE A 532 -21.98 21.10 -10.25
C ILE A 532 -21.02 20.51 -11.29
N MET A 533 -20.04 19.72 -10.86
CA MET A 533 -19.06 19.04 -11.71
C MET A 533 -19.72 18.19 -12.81
N MET A 534 -20.64 17.30 -12.42
CA MET A 534 -21.34 16.44 -13.37
C MET A 534 -22.31 17.23 -14.26
N ALA A 535 -22.98 18.26 -13.73
CA ALA A 535 -23.85 19.13 -14.49
C ALA A 535 -23.06 19.93 -15.54
N ALA A 536 -21.91 20.50 -15.19
CA ALA A 536 -21.04 21.22 -16.11
C ALA A 536 -20.55 20.31 -17.24
N TRP A 537 -20.15 19.08 -16.93
CA TRP A 537 -19.76 18.12 -17.96
C TRP A 537 -20.93 17.71 -18.86
N LEU A 538 -22.14 17.56 -18.30
CA LEU A 538 -23.33 17.32 -19.11
C LEU A 538 -23.63 18.49 -20.05
N MET A 539 -23.54 19.74 -19.57
CA MET A 539 -23.76 20.93 -20.41
C MET A 539 -22.75 21.00 -21.58
N ASP A 540 -21.48 20.65 -21.33
CA ASP A 540 -20.44 20.55 -22.37
C ASP A 540 -20.84 19.50 -23.43
N LYS A 541 -21.30 18.31 -23.00
CA LYS A 541 -21.82 17.26 -23.90
C LYS A 541 -23.07 17.68 -24.68
N LEU A 542 -23.92 18.53 -24.10
CA LEU A 542 -25.12 19.06 -24.75
C LEU A 542 -24.83 20.24 -25.69
N GLY A 543 -23.58 20.71 -25.76
CA GLY A 543 -23.12 21.76 -26.67
C GLY A 543 -23.07 23.17 -26.06
N ASP A 544 -23.39 23.34 -24.78
CA ASP A 544 -23.33 24.64 -24.08
C ASP A 544 -22.02 24.76 -23.31
N ARG A 545 -20.93 24.89 -24.07
CA ARG A 545 -19.57 24.97 -23.51
C ARG A 545 -19.36 26.22 -22.65
N THR A 546 -20.02 27.33 -22.97
CA THR A 546 -19.92 28.57 -22.21
C THR A 546 -20.46 28.39 -20.78
N ALA A 547 -21.64 27.77 -20.64
CA ALA A 547 -22.19 27.48 -19.31
C ALA A 547 -21.32 26.48 -18.54
N ALA A 548 -20.81 25.45 -19.22
CA ALA A 548 -19.90 24.47 -18.63
C ALA A 548 -18.61 25.13 -18.11
N ASP A 549 -17.96 25.96 -18.92
CA ASP A 549 -16.72 26.66 -18.56
C ASP A 549 -16.91 27.60 -17.37
N ALA A 550 -18.02 28.35 -17.35
CA ALA A 550 -18.35 29.22 -16.22
C ALA A 550 -18.57 28.44 -14.91
N ALA A 551 -19.28 27.31 -14.96
CA ALA A 551 -19.51 26.47 -13.79
C ALA A 551 -18.21 25.82 -13.30
N LEU A 552 -17.36 25.32 -14.20
CA LEU A 552 -16.04 24.78 -13.83
C LEU A 552 -15.13 25.84 -13.22
N GLU A 553 -15.18 27.08 -13.70
CA GLU A 553 -14.44 28.20 -13.11
C GLU A 553 -14.92 28.50 -11.68
N SER A 554 -16.23 28.49 -11.44
CA SER A 554 -16.79 28.70 -10.09
C SER A 554 -16.40 27.65 -9.06
N LEU A 555 -15.96 26.46 -9.50
CA LEU A 555 -15.49 25.40 -8.62
C LEU A 555 -14.09 25.68 -8.05
N LYS A 556 -13.33 26.61 -8.62
CA LYS A 556 -12.01 26.97 -8.08
C LYS A 556 -12.17 27.64 -6.71
N GLY A 557 -11.70 26.98 -5.66
CA GLY A 557 -11.82 27.47 -4.28
C GLY A 557 -13.19 27.24 -3.65
N HIS A 558 -14.06 26.45 -4.30
CA HIS A 558 -15.38 26.12 -3.77
C HIS A 558 -15.27 25.23 -2.52
N LYS A 559 -15.91 25.63 -1.41
CA LYS A 559 -15.73 25.00 -0.08
C LYS A 559 -16.19 23.54 0.00
N ARG A 560 -17.17 23.16 -0.83
CA ARG A 560 -17.70 21.79 -0.92
C ARG A 560 -17.30 21.11 -2.24
N SER A 561 -16.08 21.34 -2.73
CA SER A 561 -15.55 20.70 -3.95
C SER A 561 -14.32 19.84 -3.67
N ASP A 562 -14.22 18.68 -4.32
CA ASP A 562 -13.03 17.83 -4.28
C ASP A 562 -12.09 18.18 -5.44
N GLN A 563 -10.95 18.78 -5.11
CA GLN A 563 -9.90 19.09 -6.08
C GLN A 563 -9.44 17.86 -6.88
N ARG A 564 -9.40 16.66 -6.27
CA ARG A 564 -8.94 15.44 -6.94
C ARG A 564 -9.95 14.96 -7.98
N LEU A 565 -11.23 14.92 -7.61
CA LEU A 565 -12.30 14.56 -8.53
C LEU A 565 -12.43 15.59 -9.65
N TYR A 566 -12.30 16.89 -9.31
CA TYR A 566 -12.29 17.98 -10.29
C TYR A 566 -11.20 17.78 -11.34
N GLU A 567 -9.96 17.51 -10.92
CA GLU A 567 -8.85 17.22 -11.84
C GLU A 567 -9.08 15.96 -12.68
N CYS A 568 -9.63 14.90 -12.08
CA CYS A 568 -10.00 13.70 -12.83
C CYS A 568 -11.03 14.00 -13.91
N LEU A 569 -12.09 14.75 -13.57
CA LEU A 569 -13.15 15.15 -14.49
C LEU A 569 -12.61 15.97 -15.65
N LEU A 570 -11.77 16.96 -15.39
CA LEU A 570 -11.15 17.73 -16.47
C LEU A 570 -10.34 16.84 -17.44
N ARG A 571 -9.62 15.82 -16.93
CA ARG A 571 -8.92 14.84 -17.78
C ARG A 571 -9.92 14.02 -18.60
N TRP A 572 -11.03 13.56 -18.00
CA TRP A 572 -12.05 12.78 -18.71
C TRP A 572 -12.79 13.60 -19.77
N MET A 573 -12.93 14.92 -19.58
CA MET A 573 -13.43 15.86 -20.57
C MET A 573 -12.44 16.12 -21.73
N GLY A 574 -11.22 15.56 -21.67
CA GLY A 574 -10.17 15.87 -22.65
C GLY A 574 -9.58 17.28 -22.49
N ARG A 575 -9.85 17.95 -21.36
CA ARG A 575 -9.32 19.28 -21.07
C ARG A 575 -7.88 19.17 -20.57
N LYS A 576 -7.04 20.15 -20.92
CA LYS A 576 -5.69 20.24 -20.38
C LYS A 576 -5.76 20.55 -18.89
N VAL A 577 -5.46 19.56 -18.07
CA VAL A 577 -5.19 19.78 -16.65
C VAL A 577 -3.73 20.15 -16.52
N PHE A 578 -3.41 21.17 -15.72
CA PHE A 578 -2.04 21.37 -15.28
C PHE A 578 -1.62 20.11 -14.53
N VAL A 579 -0.82 19.25 -15.17
CA VAL A 579 -0.08 18.21 -14.49
C VAL A 579 1.05 18.97 -13.82
N PRO A 580 1.11 19.10 -12.48
CA PRO A 580 2.33 19.54 -11.86
C PRO A 580 3.40 18.58 -12.37
N GLY A 581 4.41 19.11 -13.07
CA GLY A 581 5.57 18.32 -13.45
C GLY A 581 6.02 17.51 -12.24
N ALA A 582 6.54 16.29 -12.48
CA ALA A 582 6.99 15.37 -11.44
C ALA A 582 7.47 16.15 -10.21
N PRO A 583 6.86 15.94 -9.03
CA PRO A 583 7.02 16.87 -7.93
C PRO A 583 8.51 17.05 -7.67
N LYS A 584 9.00 18.29 -7.79
CA LYS A 584 10.03 18.73 -6.86
C LYS A 584 9.44 18.42 -5.49
N GLN A 585 10.10 17.51 -4.77
CA GLN A 585 9.74 17.04 -3.44
C GLN A 585 9.07 18.16 -2.64
N ARG A 586 7.74 18.11 -2.48
CA ARG A 586 7.02 19.06 -1.62
C ARG A 586 7.46 18.75 -0.19
N GLN A 587 8.39 19.56 0.32
CA GLN A 587 8.66 19.62 1.74
C GLN A 587 7.35 19.95 2.47
N ARG A 588 6.94 19.07 3.38
CA ARG A 588 5.81 19.31 4.27
C ARG A 588 6.20 20.42 5.24
N ASN A 589 5.72 21.64 4.99
CA ASN A 589 5.74 22.72 5.98
C ASN A 589 4.69 22.44 7.05
N ASN A 590 5.09 21.76 8.12
CA ASN A 590 4.43 21.82 9.42
C ASN A 590 5.53 21.85 10.49
N ARG A 591 6.06 23.04 10.79
CA ARG A 591 6.87 23.26 11.98
C ARG A 591 6.32 24.45 12.75
N ARG A 592 5.89 24.17 13.98
CA ARG A 592 5.65 25.17 15.03
C ARG A 592 6.92 26.03 15.15
N LYS A 593 6.72 27.35 15.24
CA LYS A 593 7.80 28.32 15.50
C LYS A 593 8.45 28.02 16.85
N ALA A 594 9.65 27.43 16.83
CA ALA A 594 10.63 27.55 17.91
C ALA A 594 11.74 28.46 17.37
N GLY A 595 12.17 29.45 18.16
CA GLY A 595 13.16 30.46 17.76
C GLY A 595 14.53 29.85 17.40
N PRO A 596 15.35 30.56 16.60
CA PRO A 596 16.63 30.05 16.10
C PRO A 596 17.68 29.92 17.22
N VAL A 597 18.44 28.83 17.19
CA VAL A 597 19.72 28.69 17.91
C VAL A 597 20.84 28.75 16.88
N THR A 598 21.76 29.70 17.02
CA THR A 598 22.82 30.01 16.06
C THR A 598 24.16 29.34 16.42
N GLY A 599 24.88 28.84 15.41
CA GLY A 599 26.34 28.64 15.42
C GLY A 599 26.86 27.32 16.01
N LEU A 600 27.25 26.36 15.16
CA LEU A 600 27.88 25.10 15.60
C LEU A 600 29.17 24.75 14.83
N ILE A 601 29.52 25.40 13.72
CA ILE A 601 30.84 25.24 13.06
C ILE A 601 31.56 26.58 13.06
N LYS A 602 32.77 26.62 13.63
CA LYS A 602 33.57 27.85 13.78
C LYS A 602 34.57 28.02 12.64
N GLU A 603 35.22 26.93 12.23
CA GLU A 603 36.26 26.93 11.19
C GLU A 603 36.42 25.52 10.57
N TRP A 604 37.04 25.46 9.38
CA TRP A 604 37.49 24.23 8.73
C TRP A 604 38.88 24.41 8.10
N GLN A 605 39.67 23.33 8.03
CA GLN A 605 41.00 23.34 7.42
C GLN A 605 41.40 21.93 6.95
N ILE A 606 42.08 21.80 5.81
CA ILE A 606 42.73 20.54 5.39
C ILE A 606 44.06 20.40 6.13
N ILE A 607 44.31 19.25 6.76
CA ILE A 607 45.47 19.07 7.66
C ILE A 607 46.37 17.87 7.30
N GLY A 608 46.16 17.18 6.18
CA GLY A 608 46.94 15.99 5.86
C GLY A 608 46.90 15.57 4.39
N PRO A 609 47.80 14.66 4.00
CA PRO A 609 48.27 14.52 2.63
C PRO A 609 47.19 14.04 1.66
N PHE A 610 47.23 14.59 0.45
CA PHE A 610 46.42 14.15 -0.68
C PHE A 610 47.04 12.91 -1.31
N LYS A 611 46.26 11.83 -1.44
CA LYS A 611 46.69 10.61 -2.14
C LYS A 611 45.87 10.43 -3.40
N ASP A 612 46.50 10.56 -4.56
CA ASP A 612 45.96 10.15 -5.86
C ASP A 612 46.29 8.67 -6.09
N LYS A 613 45.30 7.79 -5.93
CA LYS A 613 45.50 6.35 -6.10
C LYS A 613 45.70 5.94 -7.55
N LYS A 614 45.19 6.72 -8.51
CA LYS A 614 45.20 6.39 -9.94
C LYS A 614 46.57 6.61 -10.56
N HIS A 615 47.33 7.61 -10.08
CA HIS A 615 48.66 7.95 -10.61
C HIS A 615 49.83 7.56 -9.69
N GLY A 616 49.56 6.93 -8.53
CA GLY A 616 50.59 6.41 -7.61
C GLY A 616 51.44 7.49 -6.93
N ARG A 617 51.02 8.77 -6.98
CA ARG A 617 51.73 9.88 -6.34
C ARG A 617 51.22 10.08 -4.91
N VAL A 618 52.15 10.02 -3.95
CA VAL A 618 51.96 10.54 -2.59
C VAL A 618 52.80 11.81 -2.52
N GLU A 619 52.21 12.94 -2.88
CA GLU A 619 52.86 14.24 -2.71
C GLU A 619 52.31 14.88 -1.43
N ASP A 620 53.21 15.30 -0.53
CA ASP A 620 52.86 16.05 0.67
C ASP A 620 52.56 17.49 0.24
N PHE A 621 51.39 17.68 -0.37
CA PHE A 621 50.90 19.00 -0.73
C PHE A 621 50.61 19.75 0.55
N GLY A 622 51.61 20.50 1.03
CA GLY A 622 51.44 21.45 2.11
C GLY A 622 50.33 22.48 1.80
N PRO A 623 49.99 23.35 2.77
CA PRO A 623 48.82 24.23 2.77
C PRO A 623 48.62 25.15 1.53
N ALA A 624 49.57 25.18 0.60
CA ALA A 624 49.48 25.91 -0.66
C ALA A 624 48.43 25.34 -1.64
N PHE A 625 48.25 24.01 -1.75
CA PHE A 625 47.30 23.42 -2.71
C PHE A 625 45.83 23.58 -2.27
N ALA A 626 45.61 23.81 -0.96
CA ALA A 626 44.29 24.07 -0.39
C ALA A 626 43.78 25.50 -0.66
N LYS A 627 44.63 26.42 -1.14
CA LYS A 627 44.21 27.81 -1.42
C LYS A 627 43.27 27.92 -2.63
N ASP A 628 43.34 26.99 -3.58
CA ASP A 628 42.55 27.05 -4.82
C ASP A 628 41.25 26.24 -4.75
N ALA A 629 41.10 25.37 -3.75
CA ALA A 629 39.87 24.62 -3.50
C ALA A 629 38.81 25.55 -2.90
N LYS A 630 37.79 25.93 -3.69
CA LYS A 630 36.63 26.68 -3.18
C LYS A 630 35.64 25.72 -2.54
N TRP A 631 35.53 25.79 -1.22
CA TRP A 631 34.56 25.04 -0.44
C TRP A 631 33.37 25.92 -0.15
N GLN A 632 32.17 25.48 -0.54
CA GLN A 632 30.96 26.25 -0.27
C GLN A 632 29.98 25.40 0.55
N PRO A 633 29.42 25.94 1.64
CA PRO A 633 28.28 25.32 2.29
C PRO A 633 27.10 25.34 1.30
N ILE A 634 26.47 24.19 1.06
CA ILE A 634 25.30 24.13 0.19
C ILE A 634 24.10 24.67 0.98
N THR A 635 23.86 25.98 0.92
CA THR A 635 22.76 26.65 1.64
C THR A 635 21.41 26.58 0.90
N LYS A 636 21.39 26.08 -0.35
CA LYS A 636 20.16 25.91 -1.13
C LYS A 636 19.40 24.66 -0.68
N GLY A 637 18.38 24.86 0.14
CA GLY A 637 17.51 23.80 0.66
C GLY A 637 17.71 23.50 2.14
N PHE A 638 17.92 24.53 2.96
CA PHE A 638 18.11 24.48 4.42
C PHE A 638 17.26 23.42 5.12
N GLU A 639 17.89 22.31 5.51
CA GLU A 639 17.40 21.44 6.58
C GLU A 639 18.06 21.93 7.87
N PRO A 640 17.29 22.33 8.92
CA PRO A 640 17.85 23.01 10.10
C PRO A 640 18.99 22.28 10.82
N ASN A 641 19.14 20.97 10.58
CA ASN A 641 20.02 20.08 11.32
C ASN A 641 21.05 19.36 10.45
N ARG A 642 21.21 19.75 9.19
CA ARG A 642 22.08 19.09 8.22
C ARG A 642 23.00 20.11 7.57
N ILE A 643 24.28 19.77 7.47
CA ILE A 643 25.25 20.52 6.68
C ILE A 643 25.80 19.61 5.60
N ASP A 644 25.63 20.03 4.36
CA ASP A 644 26.32 19.45 3.20
C ASP A 644 27.46 20.40 2.81
N ILE A 645 28.68 19.88 2.84
CA ILE A 645 29.88 20.61 2.41
C ILE A 645 30.37 19.97 1.11
N GLN A 646 30.61 20.79 0.09
CA GLN A 646 31.16 20.36 -1.19
C GLN A 646 32.42 21.15 -1.55
N ALA A 647 33.46 20.43 -1.98
CA ALA A 647 34.58 21.01 -2.74
C ALA A 647 34.46 20.72 -4.21
N ASN A 648 34.85 21.70 -5.01
CA ASN A 648 35.44 21.45 -6.32
C ASN A 648 36.96 21.57 -6.20
N ILE A 649 37.62 20.42 -6.34
CA ILE A 649 39.00 20.36 -6.81
C ILE A 649 38.90 19.83 -8.24
N GLY A 650 39.75 20.32 -9.15
CA GLY A 650 39.70 19.97 -10.59
C GLY A 650 39.73 18.46 -10.87
N GLU A 651 39.64 18.07 -12.14
CA GLU A 651 39.47 16.67 -12.59
C GLU A 651 40.55 15.71 -12.06
N HIS A 652 40.32 15.13 -10.88
CA HIS A 652 41.13 14.07 -10.29
C HIS A 652 40.20 12.95 -9.80
N ASP A 653 40.42 11.73 -10.30
CA ASP A 653 39.67 10.54 -9.92
C ASP A 653 40.36 9.83 -8.73
N ASP A 654 39.59 9.39 -7.73
CA ASP A 654 40.01 8.44 -6.68
C ASP A 654 41.07 8.98 -5.69
N CYS A 655 40.75 10.11 -5.05
CA CYS A 655 41.62 10.82 -4.10
C CYS A 655 41.11 10.78 -2.64
N SER A 656 42.00 10.95 -1.66
CA SER A 656 41.62 11.11 -0.24
C SER A 656 42.45 12.16 0.51
N ALA A 657 41.87 12.88 1.46
CA ALA A 657 42.59 13.75 2.43
C ALA A 657 41.86 13.86 3.77
N PHE A 658 42.52 14.56 4.70
CA PHE A 658 42.05 14.80 6.05
C PHE A 658 41.53 16.24 6.21
N VAL A 659 40.28 16.37 6.66
CA VAL A 659 39.62 17.65 6.94
C VAL A 659 39.47 17.82 8.45
N ARG A 660 40.01 18.88 9.02
CA ARG A 660 39.77 19.33 10.40
C ARG A 660 38.64 20.36 10.42
N THR A 661 37.75 20.27 11.39
CA THR A 661 36.74 21.31 11.69
C THR A 661 36.57 21.48 13.20
N THR A 662 36.26 22.71 13.62
CA THR A 662 35.99 23.04 15.04
C THR A 662 34.51 23.28 15.24
N ILE A 663 33.90 22.49 16.14
CA ILE A 663 32.47 22.50 16.45
C ILE A 663 32.25 22.96 17.90
N ILE A 664 31.40 23.96 18.12
CA ILE A 664 31.05 24.44 19.48
C ILE A 664 29.74 23.79 19.91
N SER A 665 29.73 22.99 20.97
CA SER A 665 28.49 22.43 21.53
C SER A 665 27.95 23.29 22.68
N PRO A 666 26.72 23.83 22.59
CA PRO A 666 26.12 24.63 23.66
C PRO A 666 25.83 23.73 24.88
N SER A 667 26.20 24.25 26.04
CA SER A 667 26.46 23.53 27.30
C SER A 667 25.36 22.66 27.92
N ASN A 668 24.15 22.60 27.34
CA ASN A 668 22.98 21.96 27.94
C ASN A 668 22.28 20.92 27.03
N GLN A 669 22.93 20.45 25.96
CA GLN A 669 22.32 19.46 25.06
C GLN A 669 23.24 18.27 24.74
N ASN A 670 22.71 17.05 24.87
CA ASN A 670 23.36 15.82 24.40
C ASN A 670 23.29 15.74 22.87
N LEU A 671 24.25 16.36 22.20
CA LEU A 671 24.33 16.44 20.75
C LEU A 671 25.34 15.42 20.21
N SER A 672 25.02 14.89 19.03
CA SER A 672 25.92 14.02 18.30
C SER A 672 25.81 14.23 16.81
N ILE A 673 26.91 14.05 16.08
CA ILE A 673 26.96 14.18 14.64
C ILE A 673 26.90 12.79 14.03
N ARG A 674 25.98 12.59 13.08
CA ARG A 674 25.95 11.40 12.23
C ARG A 674 26.55 11.74 10.87
N LEU A 675 27.47 10.89 10.42
CA LEU A 675 28.13 11.01 9.14
C LEU A 675 27.39 10.17 8.08
N GLY A 676 27.17 10.75 6.89
CA GLY A 676 26.63 10.03 5.73
C GLY A 676 27.62 8.94 5.26
N ALA A 677 27.11 7.74 4.97
CA ALA A 677 27.91 6.53 4.83
C ALA A 677 28.67 6.39 3.49
N ASP A 678 28.42 7.27 2.52
CA ASP A 678 28.82 6.97 1.15
C ASP A 678 30.27 7.39 0.80
N ASP A 679 30.91 8.30 1.57
CA ASP A 679 32.22 8.87 1.18
C ASP A 679 33.25 9.04 2.34
N ILE A 680 32.98 8.52 3.55
CA ILE A 680 33.85 8.70 4.74
C ILE A 680 34.42 7.35 5.22
N VAL A 681 35.74 7.29 5.37
CA VAL A 681 36.48 6.04 5.70
C VAL A 681 36.82 5.94 7.20
N SER A 682 37.09 7.07 7.86
CA SER A 682 37.49 7.12 9.27
C SER A 682 37.45 8.55 9.82
N GLY A 683 37.16 8.75 11.10
CA GLY A 683 37.20 10.06 11.77
C GLY A 683 37.88 10.02 13.14
N LEU A 684 38.45 11.15 13.57
CA LEU A 684 39.01 11.38 14.90
C LEU A 684 38.29 12.57 15.56
N LEU A 685 37.81 12.42 16.79
CA LEU A 685 37.29 13.51 17.61
C LEU A 685 38.26 13.79 18.77
N ASN A 686 38.81 15.01 18.84
CA ASN A 686 39.77 15.41 19.87
C ASN A 686 40.94 14.41 20.05
N GLY A 687 41.31 13.69 18.98
CA GLY A 687 42.36 12.66 18.99
C GLY A 687 41.88 11.20 19.18
N GLU A 688 40.60 10.94 19.40
CA GLU A 688 40.04 9.58 19.59
C GLU A 688 39.34 9.05 18.33
N ILE A 689 39.50 7.75 18.00
CA ILE A 689 38.92 7.10 16.81
C ILE A 689 37.39 6.96 16.94
N VAL A 690 36.66 7.44 15.94
CA VAL A 690 35.21 7.31 15.83
C VAL A 690 34.84 5.92 15.32
N LYS A 691 34.08 5.15 16.12
CA LYS A 691 33.40 3.92 15.69
C LYS A 691 31.91 4.24 15.43
N ASP A 692 31.32 3.66 14.37
CA ASP A 692 29.87 3.65 14.08
C ASP A 692 29.21 4.91 13.46
N ASN A 693 29.92 5.70 12.65
CA ASN A 693 29.38 6.86 11.90
C ASN A 693 28.58 7.87 12.76
N ARG A 694 28.75 7.84 14.09
CA ARG A 694 28.10 8.72 15.07
C ARG A 694 29.15 9.23 16.04
N ILE A 695 29.08 10.52 16.36
CA ILE A 695 30.08 11.23 17.15
C ILE A 695 29.36 12.05 18.21
N ASP A 696 29.42 11.65 19.49
CA ASP A 696 28.86 12.45 20.58
C ASP A 696 29.78 13.66 20.87
N LEU A 697 29.22 14.86 20.92
CA LEU A 697 29.97 16.11 21.12
C LEU A 697 30.15 16.39 22.61
N ARG A 698 31.36 16.78 23.02
CA ARG A 698 31.63 17.30 24.39
C ARG A 698 31.18 18.76 24.47
N LYS A 699 30.85 19.22 25.68
CA LYS A 699 30.53 20.64 25.94
C LYS A 699 31.75 21.52 25.60
N GLY A 700 31.54 22.62 24.86
CA GLY A 700 32.63 23.51 24.41
C GLY A 700 33.12 23.19 22.99
N GLU A 701 34.37 23.54 22.70
CA GLU A 701 35.00 23.31 21.38
C GLU A 701 35.39 21.84 21.18
N ASN A 702 35.07 21.31 20.00
CA ASN A 702 35.40 19.94 19.59
C ASN A 702 36.13 20.00 18.25
N ALA A 703 37.33 19.42 18.19
CA ALA A 703 38.09 19.27 16.95
C ALA A 703 37.74 17.92 16.30
N LEU A 704 37.18 17.96 15.10
CA LEU A 704 36.83 16.78 14.32
C LEU A 704 37.75 16.69 13.09
N ILE A 705 38.40 15.55 12.91
CA ILE A 705 39.22 15.24 11.73
C ILE A 705 38.57 14.10 10.96
N LEU A 706 38.25 14.30 9.68
CA LEU A 706 37.61 13.29 8.81
C LEU A 706 38.51 12.92 7.64
N LYS A 707 38.56 11.63 7.30
CA LYS A 707 39.10 11.15 6.03
C LYS A 707 37.98 10.95 5.02
N VAL A 708 38.03 11.70 3.91
CA VAL A 708 37.01 11.68 2.83
C VAL A 708 37.61 11.08 1.55
N ILE A 709 36.81 10.36 0.75
CA ILE A 709 37.17 9.85 -0.59
C ILE A 709 36.27 10.46 -1.67
N ASP A 710 36.83 10.75 -2.85
CA ASP A 710 36.05 11.18 -4.04
C ASP A 710 35.82 10.04 -5.03
N HIS A 711 34.56 9.85 -5.41
CA HIS A 711 34.14 9.04 -6.53
C HIS A 711 33.57 9.90 -7.68
N LYS A 712 34.49 10.60 -8.38
CA LYS A 712 34.35 11.18 -9.72
C LYS A 712 33.67 12.56 -9.87
N LYS A 713 33.26 13.28 -8.80
CA LYS A 713 32.53 14.57 -8.94
C LYS A 713 32.76 15.59 -7.82
N GLY A 714 33.95 15.59 -7.20
CA GLY A 714 34.27 16.49 -6.11
C GLY A 714 33.84 15.92 -4.76
N TRP A 715 34.39 16.47 -3.68
CA TRP A 715 34.27 15.88 -2.37
C TRP A 715 33.00 16.38 -1.73
N ARG A 716 32.06 15.48 -1.47
CA ARG A 716 30.86 15.81 -0.72
C ARG A 716 30.88 15.03 0.58
N PHE A 717 30.68 15.72 1.69
CA PHE A 717 30.31 15.04 2.92
C PHE A 717 29.09 15.69 3.54
N THR A 718 28.24 14.83 4.10
CA THR A 718 27.01 15.21 4.77
C THR A 718 27.15 14.87 6.24
N CYS A 719 26.91 15.86 7.09
CA CYS A 719 26.77 15.64 8.53
C CYS A 719 25.39 16.07 9.00
N ALA A 720 24.81 15.28 9.92
CA ALA A 720 23.52 15.57 10.53
C ALA A 720 23.65 15.63 12.05
N LEU A 721 23.10 16.66 12.66
CA LEU A 721 23.02 16.77 14.11
C LEU A 721 21.85 15.97 14.64
N THR A 722 22.15 15.13 15.61
CA THR A 722 21.17 14.29 16.27
C THR A 722 21.22 14.49 17.78
N LYS A 723 20.04 14.51 18.40
CA LYS A 723 19.84 14.53 19.85
C LYS A 723 19.14 13.22 20.22
N GLY A 724 19.82 12.37 20.99
CA GLY A 724 19.30 11.04 21.32
C GLY A 724 19.02 10.16 20.10
N GLY A 725 19.84 10.26 19.04
CA GLY A 725 19.73 9.44 17.82
C GLY A 725 18.65 9.89 16.82
N LYS A 726 17.92 10.98 17.07
CA LYS A 726 16.98 11.61 16.14
C LYS A 726 17.50 12.98 15.69
N ALA A 727 17.12 13.44 14.50
CA ALA A 727 17.49 14.79 14.03
C ALA A 727 17.11 15.84 15.08
N ALA A 728 18.06 16.69 15.48
CA ALA A 728 17.89 17.60 16.61
C ALA A 728 17.00 18.80 16.24
N GLU A 729 15.67 18.68 16.30
CA GLU A 729 14.74 19.75 15.88
C GLU A 729 14.88 21.04 16.71
N GLY A 730 14.83 22.20 16.04
CA GLY A 730 14.89 23.53 16.69
C GLY A 730 16.30 24.11 16.84
N LEU A 731 17.34 23.42 16.38
CA LEU A 731 18.67 23.98 16.20
C LEU A 731 18.82 24.41 14.74
N SER A 732 19.55 25.50 14.48
CA SER A 732 19.86 25.95 13.12
C SER A 732 21.37 26.07 12.93
N PHE A 733 21.90 25.42 11.92
CA PHE A 733 23.29 25.60 11.52
C PHE A 733 23.44 26.83 10.64
N ASN A 734 24.26 27.79 11.05
CA ASN A 734 24.83 28.78 10.14
C ASN A 734 26.32 28.46 9.98
N ALA A 735 26.74 28.18 8.76
CA ALA A 735 28.15 28.21 8.38
C ALA A 735 28.46 29.64 7.93
N THR A 736 29.28 30.36 8.68
CA THR A 736 29.81 31.66 8.28
C THR A 736 31.28 31.48 7.94
N GLY A 737 31.62 31.64 6.66
CA GLY A 737 32.99 31.62 6.14
C GLY A 737 32.96 31.79 4.62
N ASP A 738 33.91 32.55 4.09
CA ASP A 738 34.13 32.78 2.64
C ASP A 738 34.65 31.54 1.90
#